data_AF-V4LKR7-F1
#
_entry.id   AF-V4LKR7-F1
#
_cell.length_a   1.000
_cell.length_b   1.000
_cell.length_c   1.000
_cell.angle_alpha   90.00
_cell.angle_beta   90.00
_cell.angle_gamma   90.00
#
_symmetry.space_group_name_H-M   'P 1'
#
loop_
_entity.id
_entity.type
_entity.pdbx_description
1 polymer ?
#
loop_
_entity_poly.entity_id
_entity_poly.type
_entity_poly.pdbx_seq_one_letter_code
_entity_poly.pdbx_strand_id
1 'polypeptide(L)'
;MKMLLLSSKPGTELASLAQKPIHEKKAYVYAEVVKKLNSSRERGLPFMPAISFKGAYESLGIDLTHGKSVNMQKLWQLIQAMTGEDSAVQQGVSKRMSLVIGARRHLECGHEKHIMDTIQSHPTQAALGGSVGNLQRIRAFLRIRLRDNGILNFDSGDACRQPPFDTTWQQIYFCLRSGYYEEARKIVQSSRSSQQQFAPLKLLRLGDRLGQTTYDKKKLLLYTIISGSRRQIDRILRDFSTLFNTIEDFLWFKLSCIRDVASGSSSVVFNDGLVPYSLYDLQAYLNKFEPSYYTKNGKDPLVYPYVLLLSIQLLPAIMHMSTEAGDEGFNIDAVHMAISLVDHSVLSEGSGTGHKLSVMDANAEASSMIRQYGSMYLHHGDLQMTLEYYAQAAIAVGGGQLAWSGRSNVDQQRQRNLMLKQLLTEILLREGGINFMLGGRGSAAHQCQEAGLYDKCIEIQKRVGAYSAALETINKCLSEAICSLIRGRSDGESRTAGLILSANDILESYKYYSEVGIQERDRVMKQETILRELESILSIHKLARLGNHLDALREVVKLPFLHLDPRLSDTNPDEFQRASSYFQTCVPDLLKVVLTCLDNVPDTDGSIRAMRSKIARFLASNTHQNWPRDLYEKVARSF
;
A
#
# COMPACT_ATOMS: atom_id res chain seq x y z
N MET A 1 10.94 -8.85 -2.11
CA MET A 1 9.77 -8.24 -2.79
C MET A 1 10.34 -7.43 -3.93
N LYS A 2 10.69 -8.10 -5.04
CA LYS A 2 11.27 -7.54 -6.26
C LYS A 2 10.74 -8.47 -7.37
N MET A 3 10.02 -7.91 -8.35
CA MET A 3 9.26 -8.54 -9.46
C MET A 3 7.74 -8.32 -9.31
N LEU A 4 6.97 -7.78 -10.25
CA LEU A 4 7.14 -7.49 -11.68
C LEU A 4 6.31 -6.23 -12.03
N LEU A 5 6.94 -5.21 -12.61
CA LEU A 5 6.26 -4.10 -13.29
C LEU A 5 6.17 -4.43 -14.78
N LEU A 6 5.04 -4.98 -15.22
CA LEU A 6 4.64 -4.92 -16.62
C LEU A 6 3.65 -3.76 -16.77
N SER A 7 4.18 -2.66 -17.28
CA SER A 7 3.43 -1.49 -17.72
C SER A 7 2.49 -1.87 -18.86
N SER A 8 1.18 -1.80 -18.62
CA SER A 8 0.23 -1.56 -19.71
C SER A 8 0.39 -0.09 -20.16
N LYS A 9 0.28 0.14 -21.47
CA LYS A 9 0.45 1.48 -22.07
C LYS A 9 -0.76 2.38 -21.72
N PRO A 10 -0.55 3.61 -21.23
CA PRO A 10 -1.63 4.48 -20.74
C PRO A 10 -2.52 5.11 -21.82
N GLY A 11 -2.16 4.99 -23.11
CA GLY A 11 -2.80 5.76 -24.19
C GLY A 11 -4.13 5.21 -24.72
N THR A 12 -4.39 3.90 -24.60
CA THR A 12 -5.55 3.26 -25.23
C THR A 12 -6.75 3.08 -24.28
N GLU A 13 -6.52 3.10 -22.96
CA GLU A 13 -7.56 2.92 -21.93
C GLU A 13 -8.36 4.19 -21.63
N LEU A 14 -7.75 5.38 -21.76
CA LEU A 14 -8.41 6.67 -21.47
C LEU A 14 -9.63 6.95 -22.38
N ALA A 15 -9.62 6.49 -23.63
CA ALA A 15 -10.74 6.65 -24.55
C ALA A 15 -11.97 5.80 -24.14
N SER A 16 -11.74 4.65 -23.49
CA SER A 16 -12.80 3.75 -22.97
C SER A 16 -13.43 4.22 -21.65
N LEU A 17 -12.73 5.08 -20.90
CA LEU A 17 -13.18 5.61 -19.62
C LEU A 17 -14.20 6.74 -19.75
N ALA A 18 -14.32 7.37 -20.92
CA ALA A 18 -15.26 8.47 -21.12
C ALA A 18 -16.74 8.03 -20.94
N GLN A 19 -17.07 6.79 -21.33
CA GLN A 19 -18.43 6.24 -21.30
C GLN A 19 -18.78 5.46 -20.02
N LYS A 20 -17.81 5.23 -19.13
CA LYS A 20 -18.00 4.46 -17.88
C LYS A 20 -18.72 5.28 -16.79
N PRO A 21 -19.45 4.63 -15.87
CA PRO A 21 -20.07 5.33 -14.74
C PRO A 21 -19.02 5.97 -13.83
N ILE A 22 -19.40 7.02 -13.10
CA ILE A 22 -18.48 7.84 -12.29
C ILE A 22 -17.68 7.00 -11.29
N HIS A 23 -18.32 6.03 -10.64
CA HIS A 23 -17.67 5.17 -9.66
C HIS A 23 -16.56 4.30 -10.27
N GLU A 24 -16.72 3.81 -11.51
CA GLU A 24 -15.64 3.08 -12.21
C GLU A 24 -14.47 3.99 -12.57
N LYS A 25 -14.74 5.23 -13.01
CA LYS A 25 -13.68 6.20 -13.29
C LYS A 25 -12.87 6.52 -12.04
N LYS A 26 -13.55 6.72 -10.89
CA LYS A 26 -12.91 6.91 -9.58
C LYS A 26 -12.04 5.71 -9.20
N ALA A 27 -12.58 4.50 -9.28
CA ALA A 27 -11.85 3.27 -8.98
C ALA A 27 -10.55 3.17 -9.79
N TYR A 28 -10.60 3.50 -11.09
CA TYR A 28 -9.45 3.47 -11.97
C TYR A 28 -8.37 4.50 -11.57
N VAL A 29 -8.72 5.78 -11.42
CA VAL A 29 -7.72 6.81 -11.10
C VAL A 29 -7.13 6.65 -9.71
N TYR A 30 -7.93 6.16 -8.75
CA TYR A 30 -7.44 5.91 -7.40
C TYR A 30 -6.59 4.65 -7.31
N ALA A 31 -6.91 3.59 -8.06
CA ALA A 31 -6.06 2.40 -8.17
C ALA A 31 -4.62 2.76 -8.61
N GLU A 32 -4.48 3.67 -9.58
CA GLU A 32 -3.17 4.15 -10.02
C GLU A 32 -2.40 4.92 -8.94
N VAL A 33 -3.10 5.68 -8.09
CA VAL A 33 -2.50 6.33 -6.92
C VAL A 33 -2.02 5.28 -5.91
N VAL A 34 -2.80 4.23 -5.64
CA VAL A 34 -2.43 3.14 -4.73
C VAL A 34 -1.17 2.40 -5.21
N LYS A 35 -1.09 2.08 -6.51
CA LYS A 35 0.12 1.48 -7.11
C LYS A 35 1.35 2.37 -6.93
N LYS A 36 1.22 3.67 -7.20
CA LYS A 36 2.30 4.66 -7.02
C LYS A 36 2.72 4.79 -5.56
N LEU A 37 1.76 4.76 -4.63
CA LEU A 37 2.01 4.77 -3.19
C LEU A 37 2.81 3.53 -2.77
N ASN A 38 2.37 2.33 -3.16
CA ASN A 38 3.06 1.08 -2.85
C ASN A 38 4.46 1.02 -3.48
N SER A 39 4.61 1.43 -4.73
CA SER A 39 5.92 1.51 -5.42
C SER A 39 6.88 2.51 -4.77
N SER A 40 6.36 3.63 -4.26
CA SER A 40 7.17 4.64 -3.56
C SER A 40 7.64 4.10 -2.21
N ARG A 41 6.76 3.40 -1.49
CA ARG A 41 7.10 2.68 -0.26
C ARG A 41 8.17 1.62 -0.50
N GLU A 42 8.04 0.79 -1.53
CA GLU A 42 9.05 -0.22 -1.90
C GLU A 42 10.44 0.39 -2.09
N ARG A 43 10.49 1.59 -2.69
CA ARG A 43 11.74 2.34 -2.92
C ARG A 43 12.19 3.21 -1.74
N GLY A 44 11.43 3.24 -0.64
CA GLY A 44 11.71 4.08 0.52
C GLY A 44 11.58 5.59 0.25
N LEU A 45 10.79 5.99 -0.75
CA LEU A 45 10.57 7.38 -1.13
C LEU A 45 9.38 7.99 -0.37
N PRO A 46 9.42 9.29 -0.03
CA PRO A 46 8.25 9.99 0.51
C PRO A 46 7.12 10.01 -0.52
N PHE A 47 5.90 9.92 -0.04
CA PHE A 47 4.69 10.01 -0.86
C PHE A 47 3.65 10.82 -0.09
N MET A 48 2.81 11.56 -0.83
CA MET A 48 1.76 12.43 -0.28
C MET A 48 0.40 11.90 -0.77
N PRO A 49 -0.24 10.95 -0.04
CA PRO A 49 -1.49 10.36 -0.46
C PRO A 49 -2.63 11.36 -0.65
N ALA A 50 -2.81 12.33 0.24
CA ALA A 50 -3.98 13.21 0.20
C ALA A 50 -3.95 14.13 -1.04
N ILE A 51 -2.80 14.73 -1.34
CA ILE A 51 -2.56 15.50 -2.56
C ILE A 51 -2.75 14.62 -3.81
N SER A 52 -2.21 13.40 -3.79
CA SER A 52 -2.27 12.51 -4.95
C SER A 52 -3.69 12.04 -5.27
N PHE A 53 -4.48 11.65 -4.26
CA PHE A 53 -5.88 11.26 -4.44
C PHE A 53 -6.75 12.44 -4.85
N LYS A 54 -6.55 13.62 -4.26
CA LYS A 54 -7.22 14.84 -4.69
C LYS A 54 -6.93 15.14 -6.17
N GLY A 55 -5.66 15.14 -6.57
CA GLY A 55 -5.28 15.40 -7.96
C GLY A 55 -5.85 14.37 -8.94
N ALA A 56 -5.92 13.10 -8.53
CA ALA A 56 -6.59 12.05 -9.29
C ALA A 56 -8.11 12.32 -9.44
N TYR A 57 -8.79 12.75 -8.37
CA TYR A 57 -10.19 13.14 -8.45
C TYR A 57 -10.41 14.35 -9.36
N GLU A 58 -9.57 15.39 -9.25
CA GLU A 58 -9.64 16.61 -10.08
C GLU A 58 -9.42 16.30 -11.56
N SER A 59 -8.57 15.31 -11.88
CA SER A 59 -8.32 14.88 -13.26
C SER A 59 -9.54 14.28 -13.97
N LEU A 60 -10.57 13.86 -13.23
CA LEU A 60 -11.79 13.31 -13.80
C LEU A 60 -12.67 14.37 -14.46
N GLY A 61 -12.44 15.66 -14.18
CA GLY A 61 -13.22 16.76 -14.75
C GLY A 61 -14.73 16.64 -14.50
N ILE A 62 -15.13 16.03 -13.38
CA ILE A 62 -16.55 15.84 -13.04
C ILE A 62 -17.16 17.23 -12.82
N ASP A 63 -18.12 17.60 -13.66
CA ASP A 63 -18.85 18.86 -13.52
C ASP A 63 -19.47 18.94 -12.13
N LEU A 64 -19.18 20.05 -11.45
CA LEU A 64 -19.68 20.35 -10.12
C LEU A 64 -21.21 20.24 -10.14
N THR A 65 -21.80 19.36 -9.33
CA THR A 65 -23.25 19.21 -9.24
C THR A 65 -23.88 20.54 -8.87
N HIS A 66 -24.55 21.17 -9.84
CA HIS A 66 -25.17 22.48 -9.65
C HIS A 66 -26.29 22.33 -8.60
N GLY A 67 -26.08 22.87 -7.40
CA GLY A 67 -27.08 22.90 -6.33
C GLY A 67 -26.72 22.21 -5.01
N LYS A 68 -25.64 21.41 -4.93
CA LYS A 68 -25.14 20.86 -3.65
C LYS A 68 -24.21 21.85 -2.95
N SER A 69 -24.30 21.98 -1.63
CA SER A 69 -23.46 22.92 -0.86
C SER A 69 -22.07 22.36 -0.55
N VAL A 70 -21.93 21.03 -0.53
CA VAL A 70 -20.67 20.32 -0.33
C VAL A 70 -20.48 19.29 -1.43
N ASN A 71 -19.25 19.22 -1.95
CA ASN A 71 -18.85 18.24 -2.96
C ASN A 71 -17.59 17.49 -2.52
N MET A 72 -17.25 16.41 -3.23
CA MET A 72 -16.08 15.58 -2.93
C MET A 72 -14.76 16.34 -3.07
N GLN A 73 -14.65 17.30 -3.99
CA GLN A 73 -13.46 18.14 -4.12
C GLN A 73 -13.20 18.92 -2.82
N LYS A 74 -14.25 19.49 -2.22
CA LYS A 74 -14.20 20.21 -0.93
C LYS A 74 -13.77 19.27 0.20
N LEU A 75 -14.24 18.03 0.23
CA LEU A 75 -13.78 17.02 1.20
C LEU A 75 -12.30 16.68 1.03
N TRP A 76 -11.83 16.44 -0.19
CA TRP A 76 -10.41 16.17 -0.46
C TRP A 76 -9.50 17.34 -0.11
N GLN A 77 -9.93 18.57 -0.39
CA GLN A 77 -9.24 19.80 0.05
C GLN A 77 -9.17 19.90 1.58
N LEU A 78 -10.21 19.47 2.29
CA LEU A 78 -10.21 19.41 3.75
C LEU A 78 -9.20 18.36 4.26
N ILE A 79 -9.19 17.15 3.71
CA ILE A 79 -8.23 16.10 4.08
C ILE A 79 -6.78 16.56 3.83
N GLN A 80 -6.51 17.20 2.69
CA GLN A 80 -5.20 17.80 2.38
C GLN A 80 -4.80 18.86 3.41
N ALA A 81 -5.71 19.78 3.76
CA ALA A 81 -5.43 20.82 4.75
C ALA A 81 -5.18 20.23 6.16
N MET A 82 -5.89 19.16 6.53
CA MET A 82 -5.77 18.49 7.82
C MET A 82 -4.50 17.65 7.96
N THR A 83 -4.10 16.95 6.90
CA THR A 83 -2.87 16.14 6.87
C THR A 83 -1.62 17.02 6.82
N GLY A 84 -1.74 18.24 6.30
CA GLY A 84 -0.67 19.23 6.33
C GLY A 84 0.44 18.97 5.32
N GLU A 85 0.18 18.16 4.28
CA GLU A 85 1.16 17.81 3.25
C GLU A 85 1.75 19.02 2.51
N ASP A 86 1.02 20.15 2.43
CA ASP A 86 1.50 21.40 1.81
C ASP A 86 2.20 22.39 2.75
N SER A 87 2.21 22.13 4.07
CA SER A 87 2.68 23.10 5.06
C SER A 87 3.98 22.66 5.73
N ALA A 88 4.90 23.61 5.92
CA ALA A 88 6.04 23.41 6.82
C ALA A 88 5.50 23.06 8.22
N VAL A 89 5.85 21.87 8.71
CA VAL A 89 5.36 21.30 9.97
C VAL A 89 5.49 22.31 11.11
N GLN A 90 4.38 22.64 11.78
CA GLN A 90 4.42 23.44 13.00
C GLN A 90 5.00 22.59 14.13
N GLN A 91 6.25 22.88 14.50
CA GLN A 91 6.92 22.20 15.61
C GLN A 91 6.24 22.59 16.94
N GLY A 92 5.98 21.59 17.80
CA GLY A 92 5.49 21.81 19.17
C GLY A 92 3.96 21.74 19.39
N VAL A 93 3.17 21.37 18.38
CA VAL A 93 1.71 21.21 18.48
C VAL A 93 1.32 19.72 18.48
N SER A 94 0.33 19.32 19.29
CA SER A 94 -0.17 17.94 19.29
C SER A 94 -0.78 17.55 17.93
N LYS A 95 -0.73 16.26 17.56
CA LYS A 95 -1.34 15.77 16.29
C LYS A 95 -2.81 16.18 16.17
N ARG A 96 -3.56 16.03 17.27
CA ARG A 96 -4.96 16.47 17.37
C ARG A 96 -5.14 17.95 17.07
N MET A 97 -4.30 18.82 17.64
CA MET A 97 -4.39 20.26 17.40
C MET A 97 -3.93 20.63 15.97
N SER A 98 -2.96 19.92 15.39
CA SER A 98 -2.60 20.10 13.98
C SER A 98 -3.79 19.85 13.03
N LEU A 99 -4.61 18.83 13.31
CA LEU A 99 -5.83 18.56 12.56
C LEU A 99 -6.86 19.69 12.72
N VAL A 100 -7.04 20.22 13.93
CA VAL A 100 -7.93 21.37 14.19
C VAL A 100 -7.47 22.61 13.42
N ILE A 101 -6.16 22.88 13.40
CA ILE A 101 -5.57 23.99 12.64
C ILE A 101 -5.82 23.80 11.14
N GLY A 102 -5.62 22.60 10.62
CA GLY A 102 -5.88 22.27 9.22
C GLY A 102 -7.36 22.44 8.83
N ALA A 103 -8.28 21.94 9.64
CA ALA A 103 -9.72 22.14 9.44
C ALA A 103 -10.12 23.63 9.48
N ARG A 104 -9.53 24.41 10.41
CA ARG A 104 -9.75 25.86 10.48
C ARG A 104 -9.21 26.57 9.23
N ARG A 105 -8.01 26.22 8.77
CA ARG A 105 -7.41 26.78 7.55
C ARG A 105 -8.25 26.49 6.30
N HIS A 106 -8.81 25.29 6.20
CA HIS A 106 -9.75 24.96 5.11
C HIS A 106 -10.93 25.93 5.08
N LEU A 107 -11.54 26.20 6.24
CA LEU A 107 -12.64 27.16 6.35
C LEU A 107 -12.21 28.60 6.05
N GLU A 108 -10.99 28.99 6.44
CA GLU A 108 -10.41 30.30 6.15
C GLU A 108 -10.19 30.50 4.65
N CYS A 109 -9.59 29.53 3.96
CA CYS A 109 -9.40 29.55 2.51
C CYS A 109 -10.75 29.61 1.77
N GLY A 110 -11.75 28.87 2.25
CA GLY A 110 -13.11 28.94 1.69
C GLY A 110 -13.74 30.33 1.81
N HIS A 111 -13.46 31.05 2.90
CA HIS A 111 -13.96 32.41 3.07
C HIS A 111 -13.17 33.45 2.28
N GLU A 112 -11.86 33.30 2.16
CA GLU A 112 -11.04 34.10 1.25
C GLU A 112 -11.57 34.02 -0.18
N LYS A 113 -11.88 32.80 -0.66
CA LYS A 113 -12.50 32.61 -1.97
C LYS A 113 -13.84 33.35 -2.07
N HIS A 114 -14.71 33.22 -1.08
CA HIS A 114 -15.98 33.94 -1.04
C HIS A 114 -15.80 35.47 -1.09
N ILE A 115 -14.81 36.02 -0.38
CA ILE A 115 -14.46 37.44 -0.43
C ILE A 115 -14.09 37.84 -1.86
N MET A 116 -13.22 37.06 -2.51
CA MET A 116 -12.78 37.34 -3.88
C MET A 116 -13.93 37.26 -4.88
N ASP A 117 -14.77 36.22 -4.80
CA ASP A 117 -15.96 36.07 -5.66
C ASP A 117 -16.95 37.23 -5.46
N THR A 118 -17.10 37.72 -4.23
CA THR A 118 -17.96 38.88 -3.91
C THR A 118 -17.40 40.17 -4.49
N ILE A 119 -16.08 40.38 -4.44
CA ILE A 119 -15.40 41.53 -5.04
C ILE A 119 -15.54 41.50 -6.56
N GLN A 120 -15.34 40.33 -7.18
CA GLN A 120 -15.42 40.15 -8.63
C GLN A 120 -16.84 40.36 -9.17
N SER A 121 -17.86 39.99 -8.40
CA SER A 121 -19.27 40.24 -8.75
C SER A 121 -19.69 41.70 -8.57
N HIS A 122 -18.95 42.50 -7.80
CA HIS A 122 -19.28 43.91 -7.52
C HIS A 122 -18.05 44.84 -7.70
N PRO A 123 -17.42 44.88 -8.89
CA PRO A 123 -16.12 45.53 -9.08
C PRO A 123 -16.17 47.05 -8.87
N THR A 124 -17.27 47.70 -9.27
CA THR A 124 -17.47 49.15 -9.11
C THR A 124 -17.58 49.56 -7.64
N GLN A 125 -18.28 48.76 -6.84
CA GLN A 125 -18.48 49.00 -5.40
C GLN A 125 -17.24 48.63 -4.58
N ALA A 126 -16.54 47.57 -4.98
CA ALA A 126 -15.31 47.13 -4.33
C ALA A 126 -14.21 48.21 -4.35
N ALA A 127 -14.10 48.94 -5.46
CA ALA A 127 -13.08 49.97 -5.68
C ALA A 127 -11.67 49.50 -5.26
N LEU A 128 -11.31 48.25 -5.59
CA LEU A 128 -10.04 47.64 -5.18
C LEU A 128 -8.83 48.32 -5.85
N GLY A 129 -9.04 48.89 -7.05
CA GLY A 129 -7.99 49.52 -7.87
C GLY A 129 -6.89 48.52 -8.26
N GLY A 130 -5.66 49.02 -8.47
CA GLY A 130 -4.47 48.19 -8.75
C GLY A 130 -3.77 47.62 -7.52
N SER A 131 -4.40 47.71 -6.33
CA SER A 131 -3.75 47.31 -5.08
C SER A 131 -3.86 45.80 -4.82
N VAL A 132 -2.74 45.15 -4.48
CA VAL A 132 -2.62 43.68 -4.35
C VAL A 132 -2.61 43.16 -2.90
N GLY A 133 -2.73 44.03 -1.90
CA GLY A 133 -2.61 43.64 -0.48
C GLY A 133 -3.85 42.95 0.09
N ASN A 134 -3.65 41.96 0.97
CA ASN A 134 -4.72 41.23 1.68
C ASN A 134 -5.68 42.17 2.44
N LEU A 135 -5.13 43.17 3.15
CA LEU A 135 -5.94 44.16 3.86
C LEU A 135 -6.80 45.00 2.92
N GLN A 136 -6.32 45.31 1.71
CA GLN A 136 -7.12 46.05 0.73
C GLN A 136 -8.25 45.21 0.16
N ARG A 137 -8.06 43.90 -0.01
CA ARG A 137 -9.14 42.96 -0.34
C ARG A 137 -10.23 42.97 0.73
N ILE A 138 -9.85 42.93 2.02
CA ILE A 138 -10.81 43.03 3.13
C ILE A 138 -11.56 44.38 3.10
N ARG A 139 -10.86 45.49 2.87
CA ARG A 139 -11.50 46.82 2.78
C ARG A 139 -12.46 46.93 1.60
N ALA A 140 -12.08 46.42 0.44
CA ALA A 140 -12.95 46.36 -0.73
C ALA A 140 -14.21 45.53 -0.47
N PHE A 141 -14.08 44.40 0.22
CA PHE A 141 -15.21 43.60 0.66
C PHE A 141 -16.11 44.34 1.66
N LEU A 142 -15.52 45.08 2.60
CA LEU A 142 -16.27 45.89 3.56
C LEU A 142 -17.03 47.04 2.91
N ARG A 143 -16.50 47.67 1.84
CA ARG A 143 -17.23 48.68 1.06
C ARG A 143 -18.53 48.14 0.50
N ILE A 144 -18.52 46.90 -0.01
CA ILE A 144 -19.72 46.23 -0.52
C ILE A 144 -20.70 45.94 0.64
N ARG A 145 -20.20 45.36 1.74
CA ARG A 145 -21.05 44.90 2.86
C ARG A 145 -21.62 46.01 3.74
N LEU A 146 -20.91 47.12 3.88
CA LEU A 146 -21.24 48.24 4.77
C LEU A 146 -21.59 49.51 3.98
N ARG A 147 -22.02 49.36 2.73
CA ARG A 147 -22.36 50.48 1.84
C ARG A 147 -23.39 51.45 2.45
N ASP A 148 -24.30 50.93 3.26
CA ASP A 148 -25.40 51.68 3.87
C ASP A 148 -24.98 52.38 5.18
N ASN A 149 -23.74 52.16 5.66
CA ASN A 149 -23.24 52.68 6.93
C ASN A 149 -22.51 54.03 6.82
N GLY A 150 -22.54 54.66 5.65
CA GLY A 150 -21.86 55.93 5.38
C GLY A 150 -20.37 55.78 5.05
N ILE A 151 -19.60 56.87 5.16
CA ILE A 151 -18.18 56.87 4.81
C ILE A 151 -17.39 56.06 5.84
N LEU A 152 -16.65 55.06 5.35
CA LEU A 152 -15.83 54.18 6.17
C LEU A 152 -14.52 54.88 6.59
N ASN A 153 -14.02 54.60 7.79
CA ASN A 153 -12.83 55.24 8.34
C ASN A 153 -11.53 55.09 7.54
N PHE A 154 -11.43 54.10 6.66
CA PHE A 154 -10.28 53.94 5.76
C PHE A 154 -10.46 54.65 4.40
N ASP A 155 -11.65 55.20 4.14
CA ASP A 155 -11.98 55.99 2.94
C ASP A 155 -12.19 57.48 3.27
N SER A 156 -12.17 57.86 4.57
CA SER A 156 -12.33 59.25 5.00
C SER A 156 -11.06 60.07 4.77
N GLY A 157 -11.17 61.17 4.03
CA GLY A 157 -10.18 62.27 4.04
C GLY A 157 -10.38 63.22 5.22
N ASP A 158 -9.44 64.15 5.43
CA ASP A 158 -9.39 65.07 6.59
C ASP A 158 -10.60 66.03 6.73
N ALA A 159 -11.51 66.08 5.74
CA ALA A 159 -12.57 67.09 5.63
C ALA A 159 -14.01 66.54 5.73
N CYS A 160 -14.28 65.55 6.60
CA CYS A 160 -15.62 64.97 6.74
C CYS A 160 -16.47 65.67 7.82
N ARG A 161 -17.72 66.04 7.50
CA ARG A 161 -18.66 66.71 8.43
C ARG A 161 -19.20 65.81 9.55
N GLN A 162 -19.14 64.50 9.37
CA GLN A 162 -19.52 63.50 10.37
C GLN A 162 -18.35 62.54 10.63
N PRO A 163 -18.19 62.03 11.86
CA PRO A 163 -17.14 61.06 12.15
C PRO A 163 -17.36 59.81 11.29
N PRO A 164 -16.31 59.29 10.64
CA PRO A 164 -16.46 58.13 9.77
C PRO A 164 -16.81 56.88 10.57
N PHE A 165 -17.46 55.92 9.90
CA PHE A 165 -17.81 54.65 10.53
C PHE A 165 -16.54 53.85 10.86
N ASP A 166 -16.33 53.56 12.16
CA ASP A 166 -15.17 52.80 12.62
C ASP A 166 -15.31 51.32 12.25
N THR A 167 -14.49 50.88 11.30
CA THR A 167 -14.48 49.48 10.83
C THR A 167 -13.38 48.63 11.48
N THR A 168 -12.70 49.12 12.52
CA THR A 168 -11.51 48.46 13.07
C THR A 168 -11.79 47.00 13.47
N TRP A 169 -12.90 46.74 14.16
CA TRP A 169 -13.27 45.41 14.63
C TRP A 169 -13.74 44.49 13.49
N GLN A 170 -14.40 45.05 12.48
CA GLN A 170 -14.81 44.37 11.26
C GLN A 170 -13.57 43.96 10.45
N GLN A 171 -12.61 44.86 10.27
CA GLN A 171 -11.33 44.58 9.59
C GLN A 171 -10.57 43.46 10.30
N ILE A 172 -10.41 43.52 11.63
CA ILE A 172 -9.73 42.46 12.40
C ILE A 172 -10.48 41.12 12.26
N TYR A 173 -11.81 41.13 12.42
CA TYR A 173 -12.62 39.91 12.32
C TYR A 173 -12.48 39.25 10.95
N PHE A 174 -12.65 39.99 9.86
CA PHE A 174 -12.57 39.42 8.52
C PHE A 174 -11.14 39.05 8.12
N CYS A 175 -10.11 39.73 8.65
CA CYS A 175 -8.73 39.27 8.52
C CYS A 175 -8.54 37.90 9.18
N LEU A 176 -8.96 37.72 10.44
CA LEU A 176 -8.87 36.42 11.12
C LEU A 176 -9.71 35.34 10.42
N ARG A 177 -10.93 35.67 9.98
CA ARG A 177 -11.84 34.75 9.28
C ARG A 177 -11.28 34.26 7.95
N SER A 178 -10.37 35.01 7.34
CA SER A 178 -9.68 34.68 6.09
C SER A 178 -8.25 34.16 6.29
N GLY A 179 -7.80 33.96 7.54
CA GLY A 179 -6.43 33.52 7.84
C GLY A 179 -5.35 34.60 7.67
N TYR A 180 -5.72 35.87 7.47
CA TYR A 180 -4.82 37.02 7.36
C TYR A 180 -4.37 37.51 8.75
N TYR A 181 -3.70 36.64 9.50
CA TYR A 181 -3.34 36.87 10.91
C TYR A 181 -2.37 38.05 11.09
N GLU A 182 -1.43 38.24 10.16
CA GLU A 182 -0.45 39.32 10.22
C GLU A 182 -1.09 40.69 9.96
N GLU A 183 -2.02 40.78 9.02
CA GLU A 183 -2.81 41.98 8.73
C GLU A 183 -3.68 42.35 9.94
N ALA A 184 -4.33 41.36 10.55
CA ALA A 184 -5.09 41.57 11.79
C ALA A 184 -4.19 42.14 12.89
N ARG A 185 -2.98 41.59 13.06
CA ARG A 185 -2.01 42.06 14.05
C ARG A 185 -1.56 43.49 13.79
N LYS A 186 -1.27 43.85 12.54
CA LYS A 186 -0.90 45.21 12.13
C LYS A 186 -1.99 46.23 12.46
N ILE A 187 -3.27 45.89 12.24
CA ILE A 187 -4.40 46.77 12.59
C ILE A 187 -4.51 46.97 14.10
N VAL A 188 -4.31 45.91 14.90
CA VAL A 188 -4.30 46.05 16.36
C VAL A 188 -3.17 46.96 16.81
N GLN A 189 -2.01 46.88 16.15
CA GLN A 189 -0.83 47.67 16.51
C GLN A 189 -0.92 49.14 16.05
N SER A 190 -1.65 49.46 14.98
CA SER A 190 -1.72 50.81 14.43
C SER A 190 -2.53 51.80 15.28
N SER A 191 -3.36 51.32 16.22
CA SER A 191 -4.20 52.16 17.06
C SER A 191 -3.97 51.91 18.56
N ARG A 192 -3.54 52.95 19.30
CA ARG A 192 -3.38 52.88 20.76
C ARG A 192 -4.68 52.54 21.49
N SER A 193 -5.84 52.97 20.96
CA SER A 193 -7.15 52.64 21.54
C SER A 193 -7.50 51.17 21.35
N SER A 194 -7.14 50.57 20.21
CA SER A 194 -7.27 49.13 19.96
C SER A 194 -6.35 48.34 20.89
N GLN A 195 -5.08 48.71 21.00
CA GLN A 195 -4.11 48.06 21.90
C GLN A 195 -4.60 48.05 23.36
N GLN A 196 -5.13 49.16 23.86
CA GLN A 196 -5.68 49.26 25.22
C GLN A 196 -6.96 48.44 25.42
N GLN A 197 -7.69 48.11 24.34
CA GLN A 197 -8.90 47.28 24.37
C GLN A 197 -8.59 45.78 24.26
N PHE A 198 -7.44 45.40 23.71
CA PHE A 198 -6.93 44.01 23.68
C PHE A 198 -6.09 43.64 24.93
N ALA A 199 -6.03 44.51 25.94
CA ALA A 199 -5.30 44.22 27.18
C ALA A 199 -5.87 42.97 27.91
N PRO A 200 -5.04 41.97 28.29
CA PRO A 200 -5.48 40.70 28.89
C PRO A 200 -6.40 40.85 30.12
N LEU A 201 -6.17 41.88 30.95
CA LEU A 201 -6.95 42.16 32.14
C LEU A 201 -8.37 42.68 31.85
N LYS A 202 -8.61 43.35 30.70
CA LYS A 202 -9.94 43.78 30.28
C LYS A 202 -10.72 42.65 29.62
N LEU A 203 -10.05 41.78 28.86
CA LEU A 203 -10.63 40.58 28.25
C LEU A 203 -11.33 39.65 29.27
N LEU A 204 -10.70 39.43 30.43
CA LEU A 204 -11.28 38.62 31.51
C LEU A 204 -12.45 39.31 32.22
N ARG A 205 -12.34 40.62 32.46
CA ARG A 205 -13.36 41.43 33.16
C ARG A 205 -14.58 41.80 32.30
N LEU A 206 -14.43 41.78 30.97
CA LEU A 206 -15.54 42.09 30.05
C LEU A 206 -16.52 40.92 29.94
N GLY A 207 -16.06 39.67 30.12
CA GLY A 207 -16.90 38.46 30.11
C GLY A 207 -18.01 38.46 31.17
N ASP A 208 -17.77 39.14 32.31
CA ASP A 208 -18.76 39.30 33.38
C ASP A 208 -19.74 40.45 33.13
N ARG A 209 -19.39 41.41 32.26
CA ARG A 209 -20.16 42.65 31.99
C ARG A 209 -20.92 42.64 30.65
N LEU A 210 -21.05 41.48 30.00
CA LEU A 210 -21.72 41.31 28.69
C LEU A 210 -23.23 41.63 28.66
N GLY A 211 -23.81 42.12 29.77
CA GLY A 211 -25.23 42.46 29.89
C GLY A 211 -25.64 43.87 29.43
N GLN A 212 -24.75 44.65 28.79
CA GLN A 212 -25.06 46.01 28.34
C GLN A 212 -25.11 46.11 26.79
N THR A 213 -26.23 46.64 26.29
CA THR A 213 -26.82 46.48 24.96
C THR A 213 -26.17 47.28 23.80
N THR A 214 -24.86 47.54 23.82
CA THR A 214 -24.20 48.38 22.80
C THR A 214 -22.78 47.93 22.44
N TYR A 215 -22.51 46.61 22.45
CA TYR A 215 -21.25 46.08 21.92
C TYR A 215 -21.37 45.68 20.45
N ASP A 216 -20.39 46.08 19.64
CA ASP A 216 -20.21 45.57 18.27
C ASP A 216 -20.12 44.03 18.31
N LYS A 217 -21.00 43.35 17.56
CA LYS A 217 -21.06 41.88 17.47
C LYS A 217 -19.72 41.27 17.07
N LYS A 218 -18.94 41.93 16.20
CA LYS A 218 -17.62 41.46 15.77
C LYS A 218 -16.60 41.54 16.89
N LYS A 219 -16.64 42.63 17.66
CA LYS A 219 -15.80 42.81 18.85
C LYS A 219 -16.09 41.73 19.91
N LEU A 220 -17.37 41.41 20.14
CA LEU A 220 -17.76 40.35 21.07
C LEU A 220 -17.21 38.98 20.64
N LEU A 221 -17.41 38.61 19.37
CA LEU A 221 -16.89 37.36 18.81
C LEU A 221 -15.37 37.24 18.95
N LEU A 222 -14.63 38.32 18.67
CA LEU A 222 -13.17 38.35 18.79
C LEU A 222 -12.71 38.12 20.22
N TYR A 223 -13.36 38.76 21.20
CA TYR A 223 -13.03 38.56 22.59
C TYR A 223 -13.28 37.12 23.05
N THR A 224 -14.36 36.49 22.58
CA THR A 224 -14.68 35.11 22.91
C THR A 224 -13.70 34.13 22.27
N ILE A 225 -13.32 34.38 21.01
CA ILE A 225 -12.29 33.58 20.34
C ILE A 225 -10.99 33.66 21.12
N ILE A 226 -10.59 34.85 21.60
CA ILE A 226 -9.32 35.02 22.34
C ILE A 226 -9.42 34.41 23.74
N SER A 227 -10.54 34.59 24.44
CA SER A 227 -10.71 34.06 25.80
C SER A 227 -10.73 32.54 25.83
N GLY A 228 -11.30 31.89 24.81
CA GLY A 228 -11.43 30.43 24.74
C GLY A 228 -12.23 29.83 25.90
N SER A 229 -12.98 30.65 26.66
CA SER A 229 -13.75 30.21 27.83
C SER A 229 -15.04 29.54 27.38
N ARG A 230 -15.23 28.28 27.80
CA ARG A 230 -16.44 27.50 27.51
C ARG A 230 -17.71 28.24 27.92
N ARG A 231 -17.73 28.82 29.13
CA ARG A 231 -18.87 29.57 29.67
C ARG A 231 -19.24 30.77 28.80
N GLN A 232 -18.25 31.51 28.29
CA GLN A 232 -18.52 32.68 27.43
C GLN A 232 -19.05 32.27 26.06
N ILE A 233 -18.52 31.18 25.50
CA ILE A 233 -18.99 30.62 24.24
C ILE A 233 -20.45 30.17 24.36
N ASP A 234 -20.78 29.41 25.40
CA ASP A 234 -22.15 28.91 25.62
C ASP A 234 -23.14 30.08 25.85
N ARG A 235 -22.70 31.12 26.57
CA ARG A 235 -23.50 32.33 26.78
C ARG A 235 -23.81 33.06 25.48
N ILE A 236 -22.82 33.31 24.63
CA ILE A 236 -23.02 34.05 23.38
C ILE A 236 -23.89 33.29 22.40
N LEU A 237 -23.73 31.97 22.31
CA LEU A 237 -24.56 31.14 21.44
C LEU A 237 -26.03 31.09 21.90
N ARG A 238 -26.26 31.18 23.21
CA ARG A 238 -27.62 31.29 23.76
C ARG A 238 -28.22 32.68 23.54
N ASP A 239 -27.44 33.73 23.80
CA ASP A 239 -27.92 35.11 23.78
C ASP A 239 -28.08 35.64 22.33
N PHE A 240 -27.34 35.08 21.36
CA PHE A 240 -27.41 35.40 19.93
C PHE A 240 -27.61 34.15 19.06
N SER A 241 -28.83 33.61 19.06
CA SER A 241 -29.16 32.37 18.31
C SER A 241 -28.98 32.46 16.79
N THR A 242 -29.01 33.66 16.22
CA THR A 242 -28.84 33.93 14.77
C THR A 242 -27.48 34.55 14.42
N LEU A 243 -26.46 34.32 15.26
CA LEU A 243 -25.14 34.92 15.07
C LEU A 243 -24.41 34.44 13.81
N PHE A 244 -24.66 33.20 13.39
CA PHE A 244 -24.04 32.57 12.24
C PHE A 244 -25.11 32.13 11.24
N ASN A 245 -24.91 32.50 9.98
CA ASN A 245 -25.85 32.17 8.89
C ASN A 245 -25.47 30.88 8.17
N THR A 246 -24.23 30.40 8.35
CA THR A 246 -23.68 29.20 7.71
C THR A 246 -23.07 28.28 8.76
N ILE A 247 -23.10 26.97 8.49
CA ILE A 247 -22.45 25.98 9.35
C ILE A 247 -20.92 26.16 9.33
N GLU A 248 -20.35 26.60 8.22
CA GLU A 248 -18.92 26.93 8.11
C GLU A 248 -18.50 28.06 9.03
N ASP A 249 -19.27 29.14 9.13
CA ASP A 249 -18.93 30.25 10.04
C ASP A 249 -19.07 29.83 11.51
N PHE A 250 -20.08 29.02 11.83
CA PHE A 250 -20.24 28.43 13.16
C PHE A 250 -19.05 27.52 13.53
N LEU A 251 -18.67 26.61 12.64
CA LEU A 251 -17.56 25.68 12.87
C LEU A 251 -16.22 26.40 12.92
N TRP A 252 -15.97 27.39 12.05
CA TRP A 252 -14.76 28.21 12.12
C TRP A 252 -14.63 28.91 13.47
N PHE A 253 -15.74 29.49 13.96
CA PHE A 253 -15.77 30.13 15.28
C PHE A 253 -15.44 29.13 16.40
N LYS A 254 -16.11 27.98 16.41
CA LYS A 254 -15.88 26.94 17.43
C LYS A 254 -14.46 26.41 17.39
N LEU A 255 -13.92 26.08 16.21
CA LEU A 255 -12.55 25.61 16.03
C LEU A 255 -11.52 26.67 16.46
N SER A 256 -11.80 27.96 16.22
CA SER A 256 -10.95 29.08 16.67
C SER A 256 -10.92 29.24 18.20
N CYS A 257 -11.96 28.76 18.89
CA CYS A 257 -12.05 28.80 20.35
C CYS A 257 -11.37 27.63 21.05
N ILE A 258 -11.05 26.54 20.34
CA ILE A 258 -10.41 25.36 20.95
C ILE A 258 -9.03 25.72 21.49
N ARG A 259 -8.69 25.18 22.66
CA ARG A 259 -7.37 25.30 23.29
C ARG A 259 -6.77 23.93 23.54
N ASP A 260 -5.47 23.79 23.27
CA ASP A 260 -4.73 22.56 23.57
C ASP A 260 -4.41 22.56 25.06
N VAL A 261 -5.08 21.69 25.82
CA VAL A 261 -4.67 21.40 27.20
C VAL A 261 -3.73 20.22 27.12
N ALA A 262 -2.42 20.49 27.09
CA ALA A 262 -1.42 19.43 27.10
C ALA A 262 -1.71 18.48 28.27
N SER A 263 -1.91 17.20 27.96
CA SER A 263 -2.33 16.17 28.93
C SER A 263 -1.32 15.90 30.07
N GLY A 264 -0.25 16.70 30.19
CA GLY A 264 0.79 16.61 31.23
C GLY A 264 0.83 17.76 32.23
N SER A 265 0.08 18.85 32.06
CA SER A 265 0.06 19.99 33.00
C SER A 265 -1.16 19.95 33.92
N SER A 266 -1.28 18.87 34.68
CA SER A 266 -2.32 18.64 35.68
C SER A 266 -1.97 19.32 37.01
N SER A 267 -2.06 20.66 37.09
CA SER A 267 -2.12 21.34 38.41
C SER A 267 -2.69 22.76 38.42
N VAL A 268 -3.19 23.31 37.31
CA VAL A 268 -3.89 24.59 37.37
C VAL A 268 -5.35 24.32 37.73
N VAL A 269 -5.70 24.54 39.00
CA VAL A 269 -7.10 24.63 39.44
C VAL A 269 -7.73 25.79 38.68
N PHE A 270 -8.40 25.49 37.58
CA PHE A 270 -9.23 26.48 36.89
C PHE A 270 -10.46 26.74 37.77
N ASN A 271 -10.65 27.98 38.21
CA ASN A 271 -11.96 28.40 38.71
C ASN A 271 -13.04 28.04 37.68
N ASP A 272 -14.24 27.69 38.12
CA ASP A 272 -15.39 27.21 37.31
C ASP A 272 -15.73 28.11 36.09
N GLY A 273 -15.27 29.37 36.09
CA GLY A 273 -15.38 30.32 34.96
C GLY A 273 -14.28 30.27 33.88
N LEU A 274 -13.18 29.53 34.09
CA LEU A 274 -11.97 29.52 33.25
C LEU A 274 -11.75 28.20 32.49
N VAL A 275 -12.69 27.26 32.53
CA VAL A 275 -12.57 25.99 31.79
C VAL A 275 -12.43 26.28 30.29
N PRO A 276 -11.32 25.87 29.64
CA PRO A 276 -11.12 26.08 28.22
C PRO A 276 -12.07 25.23 27.39
N TYR A 277 -12.52 25.77 26.26
CA TYR A 277 -13.32 25.03 25.30
C TYR A 277 -12.46 23.96 24.61
N SER A 278 -12.91 22.72 24.66
CA SER A 278 -12.20 21.56 24.10
C SER A 278 -12.82 21.09 22.78
N LEU A 279 -12.06 20.30 22.02
CA LEU A 279 -12.60 19.62 20.84
C LEU A 279 -13.75 18.67 21.20
N TYR A 280 -13.68 18.06 22.39
CA TYR A 280 -14.75 17.19 22.89
C TYR A 280 -16.07 17.97 23.06
N ASP A 281 -16.02 19.20 23.56
CA ASP A 281 -17.22 20.03 23.71
C ASP A 281 -17.88 20.36 22.36
N LEU A 282 -17.09 20.49 21.29
CA LEU A 282 -17.60 20.66 19.93
C LEU A 282 -18.25 19.37 19.42
N GLN A 283 -17.56 18.24 19.53
CA GLN A 283 -18.05 16.94 19.10
C GLN A 283 -19.34 16.57 19.82
N ALA A 284 -19.38 16.73 21.15
CA ALA A 284 -20.56 16.48 21.97
C ALA A 284 -21.75 17.40 21.63
N TYR A 285 -21.49 18.63 21.17
CA TYR A 285 -22.55 19.51 20.69
C TYR A 285 -23.14 19.03 19.37
N LEU A 286 -22.28 18.71 18.39
CA LEU A 286 -22.70 18.32 17.05
C LEU A 286 -23.43 16.96 17.04
N ASN A 287 -23.01 16.03 17.89
CA ASN A 287 -23.57 14.69 17.97
C ASN A 287 -24.96 14.63 18.65
N LYS A 288 -25.49 15.77 19.13
CA LYS A 288 -26.88 15.86 19.58
C LYS A 288 -27.88 15.81 18.42
N PHE A 289 -27.42 16.12 17.22
CA PHE A 289 -28.25 16.18 16.02
C PHE A 289 -28.01 14.95 15.17
N GLU A 290 -29.08 14.35 14.67
CA GLU A 290 -29.00 13.20 13.76
C GLU A 290 -28.45 13.59 12.38
N PRO A 291 -27.92 12.63 11.58
CA PRO A 291 -27.40 12.90 10.24
C PRO A 291 -28.40 13.64 9.32
N SER A 292 -29.70 13.30 9.44
CA SER A 292 -30.80 13.89 8.67
C SER A 292 -30.93 15.41 8.84
N TYR A 293 -30.59 15.94 10.02
CA TYR A 293 -30.57 17.37 10.32
C TYR A 293 -29.60 18.12 9.40
N TYR A 294 -28.45 17.52 9.10
CA TYR A 294 -27.40 18.13 8.28
C TYR A 294 -27.62 17.90 6.79
N THR A 295 -28.08 16.71 6.40
CA THR A 295 -28.19 16.32 4.98
C THR A 295 -29.44 16.85 4.29
N LYS A 296 -30.26 17.66 4.97
CA LYS A 296 -31.58 18.11 4.49
C LYS A 296 -32.45 16.91 4.04
N ASN A 297 -32.50 15.87 4.88
CA ASN A 297 -33.13 14.58 4.58
C ASN A 297 -32.55 13.89 3.34
N GLY A 298 -31.22 13.82 3.22
CA GLY A 298 -30.51 13.13 2.14
C GLY A 298 -30.33 13.91 0.84
N LYS A 299 -30.83 15.15 0.73
CA LYS A 299 -30.62 16.00 -0.46
C LYS A 299 -29.17 16.44 -0.63
N ASP A 300 -28.44 16.59 0.47
CA ASP A 300 -27.03 16.99 0.48
C ASP A 300 -26.21 16.02 1.35
N PRO A 301 -25.94 14.79 0.86
CA PRO A 301 -25.42 13.69 1.67
C PRO A 301 -24.01 13.97 2.23
N LEU A 302 -23.21 14.79 1.55
CA LEU A 302 -21.83 15.09 1.94
C LEU A 302 -21.71 16.13 3.06
N VAL A 303 -22.78 16.85 3.41
CA VAL A 303 -22.73 17.86 4.49
C VAL A 303 -22.43 17.21 5.84
N TYR A 304 -23.00 16.03 6.12
CA TYR A 304 -22.77 15.36 7.39
C TYR A 304 -21.33 14.84 7.53
N PRO A 305 -20.77 14.07 6.56
CA PRO A 305 -19.35 13.74 6.55
C PRO A 305 -18.43 14.97 6.64
N TYR A 306 -18.78 16.07 5.98
CA TYR A 306 -18.01 17.32 6.07
C TYR A 306 -17.98 17.90 7.48
N VAL A 307 -19.11 17.94 8.18
CA VAL A 307 -19.21 18.37 9.59
C VAL A 307 -18.40 17.44 10.51
N LEU A 308 -18.47 16.13 10.29
CA LEU A 308 -17.69 15.15 11.04
C LEU A 308 -16.18 15.35 10.81
N LEU A 309 -15.72 15.50 9.57
CA LEU A 309 -14.31 15.77 9.25
C LEU A 309 -13.82 17.09 9.86
N LEU A 310 -14.60 18.17 9.74
CA LEU A 310 -14.25 19.46 10.36
C LEU A 310 -14.17 19.40 11.89
N SER A 311 -14.95 18.52 12.52
CA SER A 311 -14.90 18.26 13.97
C SER A 311 -13.94 17.12 14.35
N ILE A 312 -13.09 16.69 13.40
CA ILE A 312 -12.04 15.68 13.57
C ILE A 312 -12.62 14.29 13.93
N GLN A 313 -13.90 14.04 13.68
CA GLN A 313 -14.55 12.74 13.85
C GLN A 313 -14.31 11.87 12.60
N LEU A 314 -13.04 11.52 12.37
CA LEU A 314 -12.56 10.96 11.10
C LEU A 314 -13.19 9.61 10.73
N LEU A 315 -13.10 8.63 11.63
CA LEU A 315 -13.62 7.29 11.38
C LEU A 315 -15.15 7.28 11.20
N PRO A 316 -15.96 7.94 12.05
CA PRO A 316 -17.39 8.10 11.79
C PRO A 316 -17.72 8.71 10.42
N ALA A 317 -16.94 9.70 9.95
CA ALA A 317 -17.14 10.31 8.64
C ALA A 317 -16.92 9.30 7.50
N ILE A 318 -15.82 8.54 7.58
CA ILE A 318 -15.47 7.50 6.61
C ILE A 318 -16.53 6.39 6.60
N MET A 319 -16.93 5.92 7.79
CA MET A 319 -17.94 4.86 7.91
C MET A 319 -19.27 5.29 7.32
N HIS A 320 -19.73 6.51 7.60
CA HIS A 320 -20.96 7.04 7.01
C HIS A 320 -20.91 7.08 5.48
N MET A 321 -19.80 7.57 4.91
CA MET A 321 -19.61 7.60 3.46
C MET A 321 -19.51 6.19 2.84
N SER A 322 -19.04 5.20 3.60
CA SER A 322 -18.93 3.82 3.13
C SER A 322 -20.27 3.10 3.04
N THR A 323 -21.22 3.45 3.92
CA THR A 323 -22.55 2.82 3.99
C THR A 323 -23.55 3.39 2.98
N GLU A 324 -23.39 4.65 2.58
CA GLU A 324 -24.24 5.28 1.56
C GLU A 324 -23.79 4.87 0.14
N ALA A 325 -24.13 3.64 -0.26
CA ALA A 325 -23.89 3.13 -1.61
C ALA A 325 -24.88 3.72 -2.62
N GLY A 326 -24.60 4.95 -3.09
CA GLY A 326 -25.28 5.57 -4.22
C GLY A 326 -24.44 5.57 -5.50
N ASP A 327 -25.07 5.93 -6.63
CA ASP A 327 -24.44 5.97 -7.97
C ASP A 327 -23.20 6.88 -8.05
N GLU A 328 -23.06 7.83 -7.11
CA GLU A 328 -21.91 8.75 -7.02
C GLU A 328 -20.63 8.08 -6.49
N GLY A 329 -20.69 6.86 -5.94
CA GLY A 329 -19.52 6.07 -5.55
C GLY A 329 -18.73 6.63 -4.35
N PHE A 330 -19.41 7.18 -3.35
CA PHE A 330 -18.76 7.73 -2.13
C PHE A 330 -18.05 6.67 -1.29
N ASN A 331 -18.51 5.43 -1.35
CA ASN A 331 -17.85 4.29 -0.72
C ASN A 331 -16.41 4.10 -1.25
N ILE A 332 -16.18 4.36 -2.53
CA ILE A 332 -14.84 4.33 -3.12
C ILE A 332 -14.01 5.46 -2.53
N ASP A 333 -14.54 6.69 -2.45
CA ASP A 333 -13.82 7.81 -1.84
C ASP A 333 -13.47 7.52 -0.37
N ALA A 334 -14.40 6.93 0.38
CA ALA A 334 -14.21 6.58 1.80
C ALA A 334 -13.02 5.64 2.01
N VAL A 335 -12.86 4.61 1.18
CA VAL A 335 -11.72 3.67 1.24
C VAL A 335 -10.39 4.41 1.03
N HIS A 336 -10.33 5.32 0.07
CA HIS A 336 -9.10 6.04 -0.26
C HIS A 336 -8.78 7.17 0.73
N MET A 337 -9.81 7.79 1.31
CA MET A 337 -9.67 8.68 2.46
C MET A 337 -9.12 7.92 3.67
N ALA A 338 -9.60 6.71 3.94
CA ALA A 338 -9.08 5.86 5.00
C ALA A 338 -7.59 5.55 4.79
N ILE A 339 -7.18 5.15 3.58
CA ILE A 339 -5.76 4.92 3.24
C ILE A 339 -4.93 6.17 3.56
N SER A 340 -5.39 7.36 3.16
CA SER A 340 -4.68 8.63 3.37
C SER A 340 -4.54 8.99 4.85
N LEU A 341 -5.61 8.83 5.64
CA LEU A 341 -5.64 9.19 7.06
C LEU A 341 -4.89 8.18 7.94
N VAL A 342 -4.90 6.88 7.58
CA VAL A 342 -4.06 5.87 8.25
C VAL A 342 -2.59 6.16 7.99
N ASP A 343 -2.21 6.57 6.78
CA ASP A 343 -0.81 6.83 6.43
C ASP A 343 -0.19 7.92 7.32
N HIS A 344 -0.97 8.96 7.65
CA HIS A 344 -0.57 10.04 8.56
C HIS A 344 -0.70 9.68 10.05
N SER A 345 -1.22 8.49 10.37
CA SER A 345 -1.49 8.04 11.74
C SER A 345 -2.38 9.02 12.52
N VAL A 346 -3.47 9.50 11.90
CA VAL A 346 -4.39 10.50 12.49
C VAL A 346 -5.78 9.96 12.82
N LEU A 347 -6.17 8.78 12.33
CA LEU A 347 -7.53 8.24 12.53
C LEU A 347 -7.94 8.11 14.00
N SER A 348 -7.00 7.84 14.90
CA SER A 348 -7.28 7.69 16.34
C SER A 348 -7.48 8.99 17.10
N GLU A 349 -7.09 10.14 16.53
CA GLU A 349 -7.14 11.45 17.21
C GLU A 349 -8.57 12.01 17.35
N GLY A 350 -9.54 11.37 16.71
CA GLY A 350 -10.94 11.79 16.63
C GLY A 350 -11.90 11.23 17.68
N SER A 351 -11.49 10.22 18.46
CA SER A 351 -12.39 9.51 19.38
C SER A 351 -12.72 10.34 20.63
N GLY A 352 -13.76 11.14 20.54
CA GLY A 352 -14.36 11.87 21.65
C GLY A 352 -15.43 11.06 22.38
N THR A 353 -15.07 9.95 23.04
CA THR A 353 -15.95 9.26 23.99
C THR A 353 -15.13 8.64 25.13
N GLY A 354 -15.72 8.57 26.32
CA GLY A 354 -15.18 7.84 27.47
C GLY A 354 -15.06 6.31 27.27
N HIS A 355 -15.41 5.80 26.09
CA HIS A 355 -14.90 4.53 25.60
C HIS A 355 -13.67 4.83 24.75
N LYS A 356 -12.48 4.56 25.29
CA LYS A 356 -11.27 4.49 24.48
C LYS A 356 -11.49 3.40 23.42
N LEU A 357 -12.02 3.77 22.24
CA LEU A 357 -11.74 3.01 21.04
C LEU A 357 -10.22 3.06 20.92
N SER A 358 -9.58 1.91 21.07
CA SER A 358 -8.13 1.84 21.00
C SER A 358 -7.69 2.35 19.62
N VAL A 359 -6.50 2.93 19.52
CA VAL A 359 -5.86 3.23 18.21
C VAL A 359 -5.92 2.01 17.29
N MET A 360 -5.88 0.80 17.88
CA MET A 360 -6.01 -0.47 17.18
C MET A 360 -7.39 -0.67 16.55
N ASP A 361 -8.47 -0.24 17.21
CA ASP A 361 -9.84 -0.48 16.74
C ASP A 361 -10.12 0.37 15.48
N ALA A 362 -9.71 1.64 15.48
CA ALA A 362 -9.89 2.52 14.33
C ALA A 362 -9.10 2.07 13.09
N ASN A 363 -7.86 1.63 13.29
CA ASN A 363 -7.02 1.12 12.20
C ASN A 363 -7.49 -0.26 11.71
N ALA A 364 -8.05 -1.10 12.59
CA ALA A 364 -8.63 -2.38 12.23
C ALA A 364 -9.92 -2.20 11.41
N GLU A 365 -10.79 -1.25 11.78
CA GLU A 365 -11.97 -0.90 10.99
C GLU A 365 -11.60 -0.41 9.58
N ALA A 366 -10.66 0.55 9.49
CA ALA A 366 -10.14 1.02 8.20
C ALA A 366 -9.52 -0.12 7.39
N SER A 367 -8.73 -1.01 8.02
CA SER A 367 -8.16 -2.20 7.38
C SER A 367 -9.25 -3.14 6.85
N SER A 368 -10.34 -3.33 7.60
CA SER A 368 -11.45 -4.18 7.19
C SER A 368 -12.12 -3.64 5.93
N MET A 369 -12.39 -2.33 5.89
CA MET A 369 -12.93 -1.66 4.71
C MET A 369 -12.03 -1.80 3.48
N ILE A 370 -10.73 -1.55 3.63
CA ILE A 370 -9.76 -1.66 2.53
C ILE A 370 -9.68 -3.11 2.04
N ARG A 371 -9.69 -4.09 2.94
CA ARG A 371 -9.73 -5.52 2.60
C ARG A 371 -10.99 -5.88 1.82
N GLN A 372 -12.16 -5.43 2.29
CA GLN A 372 -13.44 -5.69 1.62
C GLN A 372 -13.47 -5.08 0.21
N TYR A 373 -12.90 -3.89 0.04
CA TYR A 373 -12.73 -3.28 -1.27
C TYR A 373 -11.77 -4.08 -2.17
N GLY A 374 -10.62 -4.50 -1.63
CA GLY A 374 -9.68 -5.37 -2.33
C GLY A 374 -10.26 -6.73 -2.74
N SER A 375 -11.12 -7.32 -1.90
CA SER A 375 -11.75 -8.61 -2.22
C SER A 375 -12.71 -8.52 -3.40
N MET A 376 -13.27 -7.33 -3.70
CA MET A 376 -14.04 -7.14 -4.93
C MET A 376 -13.19 -7.43 -6.16
N TYR A 377 -11.95 -6.94 -6.23
CA TYR A 377 -11.03 -7.25 -7.34
C TYR A 377 -10.68 -8.74 -7.39
N LEU A 378 -10.55 -9.39 -6.23
CA LEU A 378 -10.29 -10.82 -6.14
C LEU A 378 -11.42 -11.65 -6.76
N HIS A 379 -12.66 -11.25 -6.53
CA HIS A 379 -13.84 -11.88 -7.14
C HIS A 379 -13.92 -11.66 -8.65
N HIS A 380 -13.36 -10.57 -9.17
CA HIS A 380 -13.27 -10.29 -10.61
C HIS A 380 -12.01 -10.90 -11.27
N GLY A 381 -11.17 -11.62 -10.52
CA GLY A 381 -9.95 -12.25 -11.02
C GLY A 381 -8.75 -11.31 -11.19
N ASP A 382 -8.85 -10.05 -10.77
CA ASP A 382 -7.73 -9.10 -10.81
C ASP A 382 -6.83 -9.27 -9.58
N LEU A 383 -5.94 -10.25 -9.67
CA LEU A 383 -4.97 -10.58 -8.60
C LEU A 383 -3.99 -9.44 -8.34
N GLN A 384 -3.66 -8.64 -9.36
CA GLN A 384 -2.75 -7.51 -9.24
C GLN A 384 -3.36 -6.43 -8.35
N MET A 385 -4.57 -5.96 -8.67
CA MET A 385 -5.24 -4.96 -7.85
C MET A 385 -5.59 -5.49 -6.46
N THR A 386 -5.94 -6.77 -6.36
CA THR A 386 -6.15 -7.42 -5.05
C THR A 386 -4.91 -7.27 -4.18
N LEU A 387 -3.72 -7.60 -4.70
CA LEU A 387 -2.47 -7.50 -3.94
C LEU A 387 -2.20 -6.06 -3.47
N GLU A 388 -2.42 -5.07 -4.34
CA GLU A 388 -2.20 -3.66 -4.01
C GLU A 388 -3.06 -3.21 -2.82
N TYR A 389 -4.36 -3.52 -2.81
CA TYR A 389 -5.25 -3.17 -1.72
C TYR A 389 -5.06 -4.06 -0.49
N TYR A 390 -4.74 -5.34 -0.65
CA TYR A 390 -4.42 -6.24 0.47
C TYR A 390 -3.16 -5.79 1.20
N ALA A 391 -2.15 -5.30 0.47
CA ALA A 391 -0.98 -4.65 1.06
C ALA A 391 -1.38 -3.41 1.86
N GLN A 392 -2.27 -2.56 1.33
CA GLN A 392 -2.78 -1.39 2.07
C GLN A 392 -3.56 -1.78 3.32
N ALA A 393 -4.40 -2.82 3.27
CA ALA A 393 -5.13 -3.31 4.44
C ALA A 393 -4.17 -3.79 5.54
N ALA A 394 -3.16 -4.60 5.18
CA ALA A 394 -2.15 -5.03 6.13
C ALA A 394 -1.36 -3.84 6.72
N ILE A 395 -0.99 -2.86 5.89
CA ILE A 395 -0.31 -1.64 6.35
C ILE A 395 -1.22 -0.82 7.27
N ALA A 396 -2.53 -0.78 6.99
CA ALA A 396 -3.48 -0.03 7.79
C ALA A 396 -3.56 -0.57 9.22
N VAL A 397 -3.72 -1.89 9.39
CA VAL A 397 -3.71 -2.51 10.74
C VAL A 397 -2.35 -2.35 11.44
N GLY A 398 -1.27 -2.25 10.67
CA GLY A 398 0.09 -1.98 11.17
C GLY A 398 0.35 -0.51 11.58
N GLY A 399 -0.60 0.42 11.38
CA GLY A 399 -0.43 1.83 11.72
C GLY A 399 0.08 2.74 10.59
N GLY A 400 -0.10 2.36 9.33
CA GLY A 400 0.18 3.22 8.17
C GLY A 400 1.66 3.34 7.81
N GLN A 401 2.12 4.56 7.51
CA GLN A 401 3.50 4.82 7.07
C GLN A 401 4.55 4.31 8.07
N LEU A 402 4.25 4.37 9.37
CA LEU A 402 5.11 3.89 10.45
C LEU A 402 5.34 2.37 10.36
N ALA A 403 4.32 1.61 9.96
CA ALA A 403 4.42 0.17 9.75
C ALA A 403 5.47 -0.14 8.69
N TRP A 404 5.42 0.58 7.58
CA TRP A 404 6.33 0.33 6.46
C TRP A 404 7.77 0.74 6.76
N SER A 405 7.97 1.89 7.40
CA SER A 405 9.29 2.40 7.77
C SER A 405 10.01 1.59 8.86
N GLY A 406 9.40 0.52 9.37
CA GLY A 406 9.94 -0.33 10.44
C GLY A 406 9.94 0.35 11.81
N ARG A 407 9.18 1.45 11.96
CA ARG A 407 9.10 2.27 13.18
C ARG A 407 7.83 2.01 13.99
N SER A 408 7.01 1.05 13.58
CA SER A 408 5.80 0.65 14.31
C SER A 408 6.12 -0.15 15.58
N ASN A 409 5.18 -0.19 16.52
CA ASN A 409 5.27 -1.05 17.69
C ASN A 409 5.35 -2.55 17.30
N VAL A 410 5.96 -3.37 18.15
CA VAL A 410 6.10 -4.83 17.97
C VAL A 410 4.74 -5.48 17.73
N ASP A 411 3.72 -5.09 18.49
CA ASP A 411 2.35 -5.62 18.33
C ASP A 411 1.74 -5.25 16.97
N GLN A 412 1.93 -4.02 16.53
CA GLN A 412 1.46 -3.55 15.21
C GLN A 412 2.15 -4.29 14.07
N GLN A 413 3.47 -4.52 14.19
CA GLN A 413 4.23 -5.28 13.21
C GLN A 413 3.78 -6.75 13.17
N ARG A 414 3.50 -7.35 14.34
CA ARG A 414 2.95 -8.70 14.44
C ARG A 414 1.58 -8.79 13.77
N GLN A 415 0.67 -7.86 14.04
CA GLN A 415 -0.67 -7.82 13.44
C GLN A 415 -0.62 -7.63 11.92
N ARG A 416 0.22 -6.69 11.44
CA ARG A 416 0.46 -6.52 9.99
C ARG A 416 0.92 -7.82 9.36
N ASN A 417 1.89 -8.51 9.96
CA ASN A 417 2.42 -9.76 9.41
C ASN A 417 1.37 -10.89 9.42
N LEU A 418 0.52 -10.96 10.45
CA LEU A 418 -0.60 -11.91 10.50
C LEU A 418 -1.63 -11.62 9.40
N MET A 419 -2.04 -10.35 9.27
CA MET A 419 -2.97 -9.91 8.22
C MET A 419 -2.40 -10.19 6.84
N LEU A 420 -1.14 -9.84 6.59
CA LEU A 420 -0.49 -10.10 5.31
C LEU A 420 -0.43 -11.60 5.00
N LYS A 421 -0.09 -12.46 5.97
CA LYS A 421 -0.13 -13.91 5.78
C LYS A 421 -1.52 -14.40 5.40
N GLN A 422 -2.56 -13.94 6.09
CA GLN A 422 -3.94 -14.31 5.79
C GLN A 422 -4.34 -13.89 4.37
N LEU A 423 -4.10 -12.63 4.02
CA LEU A 423 -4.48 -12.06 2.73
C LEU A 423 -3.71 -12.67 1.55
N LEU A 424 -2.40 -12.95 1.73
CA LEU A 424 -1.62 -13.67 0.72
C LEU A 424 -2.09 -15.12 0.57
N THR A 425 -2.51 -15.77 1.66
CA THR A 425 -3.10 -17.11 1.59
C THR A 425 -4.39 -17.11 0.78
N GLU A 426 -5.24 -16.09 0.94
CA GLU A 426 -6.45 -15.94 0.10
C GLU A 426 -6.12 -15.84 -1.39
N ILE A 427 -5.07 -15.09 -1.77
CA ILE A 427 -4.60 -15.02 -3.16
C ILE A 427 -4.06 -16.38 -3.63
N LEU A 428 -3.24 -17.05 -2.83
CA LEU A 428 -2.63 -18.34 -3.17
C LEU A 428 -3.67 -19.45 -3.42
N LEU A 429 -4.83 -19.38 -2.75
CA LEU A 429 -5.92 -20.34 -2.92
C LEU A 429 -6.76 -20.10 -4.18
N ARG A 430 -6.54 -19.00 -4.92
CA ARG A 430 -7.23 -18.74 -6.19
C ARG A 430 -6.51 -19.38 -7.37
N GLU A 431 -7.28 -19.68 -8.41
CA GLU A 431 -6.74 -20.07 -9.71
C GLU A 431 -5.74 -19.02 -10.21
N GLY A 432 -4.56 -19.47 -10.65
CA GLY A 432 -3.47 -18.58 -11.05
C GLY A 432 -2.75 -17.84 -9.91
N GLY A 433 -3.22 -17.93 -8.67
CA GLY A 433 -2.63 -17.25 -7.50
C GLY A 433 -1.17 -17.65 -7.22
N ILE A 434 -0.88 -18.95 -7.31
CA ILE A 434 0.48 -19.48 -7.17
C ILE A 434 1.41 -18.91 -8.26
N ASN A 435 0.95 -18.90 -9.52
CA ASN A 435 1.71 -18.37 -10.65
C ASN A 435 1.92 -16.85 -10.52
N PHE A 436 0.91 -16.13 -10.04
CA PHE A 436 1.01 -14.68 -9.79
C PHE A 436 2.04 -14.37 -8.69
N MET A 437 1.98 -15.07 -7.56
CA MET A 437 2.85 -14.81 -6.39
C MET A 437 4.32 -15.21 -6.61
N LEU A 438 4.56 -16.26 -7.40
CA LEU A 438 5.91 -16.78 -7.68
C LEU A 438 6.53 -16.16 -8.96
N GLY A 439 5.77 -15.31 -9.65
CA GLY A 439 6.10 -14.73 -10.95
C GLY A 439 5.96 -15.73 -12.11
N GLY A 440 6.19 -15.26 -13.34
CA GLY A 440 6.20 -16.12 -14.52
C GLY A 440 7.09 -17.35 -14.29
N ARG A 441 6.61 -18.52 -14.74
CA ARG A 441 7.19 -19.86 -14.47
C ARG A 441 8.72 -19.81 -14.47
N GLY A 442 9.33 -19.76 -13.28
CA GLY A 442 10.79 -19.86 -13.14
C GLY A 442 11.50 -18.76 -12.37
N SER A 443 10.90 -17.61 -12.05
CA SER A 443 11.68 -16.51 -11.43
C SER A 443 12.23 -16.84 -10.02
N ALA A 444 11.37 -17.34 -9.14
CA ALA A 444 11.73 -17.75 -7.79
C ALA A 444 12.51 -19.07 -7.80
N ALA A 445 12.17 -19.98 -8.72
CA ALA A 445 12.89 -21.24 -8.92
C ALA A 445 14.34 -21.00 -9.38
N HIS A 446 14.56 -20.06 -10.30
CA HIS A 446 15.88 -19.67 -10.80
C HIS A 446 16.75 -19.11 -9.68
N GLN A 447 16.20 -18.26 -8.80
CA GLN A 447 16.93 -17.77 -7.64
C GLN A 447 17.29 -18.89 -6.66
N CYS A 448 16.39 -19.85 -6.44
CA CYS A 448 16.71 -21.04 -5.65
C CYS A 448 17.81 -21.90 -6.32
N GLN A 449 17.78 -22.02 -7.65
CA GLN A 449 18.77 -22.77 -8.43
C GLN A 449 20.15 -22.10 -8.37
N GLU A 450 20.23 -20.78 -8.52
CA GLU A 450 21.48 -20.00 -8.35
C GLU A 450 22.02 -20.07 -6.92
N ALA A 451 21.14 -20.11 -5.92
CA ALA A 451 21.51 -20.26 -4.51
C ALA A 451 21.82 -21.70 -4.09
N GLY A 452 21.74 -22.68 -5.01
CA GLY A 452 21.97 -24.10 -4.72
C GLY A 452 20.88 -24.77 -3.85
N LEU A 453 19.73 -24.13 -3.67
CA LEU A 453 18.59 -24.61 -2.89
C LEU A 453 17.65 -25.48 -3.74
N TYR A 454 18.17 -26.61 -4.24
CA TYR A 454 17.48 -27.46 -5.22
C TYR A 454 16.14 -28.03 -4.72
N ASP A 455 16.03 -28.45 -3.45
CA ASP A 455 14.77 -28.98 -2.90
C ASP A 455 13.65 -27.93 -2.94
N LYS A 456 13.98 -26.67 -2.64
CA LYS A 456 13.02 -25.55 -2.70
C LYS A 456 12.68 -25.20 -4.15
N CYS A 457 13.64 -25.28 -5.06
CA CYS A 457 13.43 -25.09 -6.49
C CYS A 457 12.42 -26.10 -7.05
N ILE A 458 12.60 -27.39 -6.72
CA ILE A 458 11.75 -28.49 -7.15
C ILE A 458 10.30 -28.29 -6.66
N GLU A 459 10.12 -28.00 -5.37
CA GLU A 459 8.78 -27.76 -4.81
C GLU A 459 8.09 -26.55 -5.48
N ILE A 460 8.82 -25.45 -5.73
CA ILE A 460 8.29 -24.28 -6.44
C ILE A 460 7.86 -24.67 -7.87
N GLN A 461 8.70 -25.41 -8.61
CA GLN A 461 8.41 -25.83 -9.98
C GLN A 461 7.19 -26.78 -10.02
N LYS A 462 7.07 -27.70 -9.06
CA LYS A 462 5.90 -28.59 -8.89
C LYS A 462 4.62 -27.78 -8.69
N ARG A 463 4.64 -26.76 -7.81
CA ARG A 463 3.48 -25.90 -7.51
C ARG A 463 3.03 -25.06 -8.69
N VAL A 464 3.97 -24.61 -9.51
CA VAL A 464 3.75 -23.78 -10.70
C VAL A 464 3.33 -24.62 -11.93
N GLY A 465 3.32 -25.95 -11.81
CA GLY A 465 3.00 -26.87 -12.89
C GLY A 465 4.09 -26.95 -13.97
N ALA A 466 5.34 -26.57 -13.63
CA ALA A 466 6.51 -26.69 -14.49
C ALA A 466 7.19 -28.05 -14.27
N TYR A 467 6.46 -29.13 -14.53
CA TYR A 467 6.88 -30.50 -14.21
C TYR A 467 8.14 -30.93 -14.96
N SER A 468 8.30 -30.52 -16.23
CA SER A 468 9.53 -30.81 -16.98
C SER A 468 10.78 -30.18 -16.34
N ALA A 469 10.69 -28.93 -15.90
CA ALA A 469 11.78 -28.22 -15.24
C ALA A 469 12.11 -28.80 -13.85
N ALA A 470 11.09 -29.28 -13.12
CA ALA A 470 11.28 -29.99 -11.86
C ALA A 470 12.06 -31.30 -12.06
N LEU A 471 11.66 -32.10 -13.05
CA LEU A 471 12.35 -33.36 -13.38
C LEU A 471 13.77 -33.11 -13.90
N GLU A 472 13.99 -32.07 -14.69
CA GLU A 472 15.34 -31.68 -15.14
C GLU A 472 16.25 -31.33 -13.96
N THR A 473 15.73 -30.57 -12.99
CA THR A 473 16.47 -30.22 -11.76
C THR A 473 16.80 -31.46 -10.94
N ILE A 474 15.87 -32.41 -10.85
CA ILE A 474 16.09 -33.70 -10.19
C ILE A 474 17.14 -34.52 -10.95
N ASN A 475 17.06 -34.66 -12.27
CA ASN A 475 18.00 -35.43 -13.09
C ASN A 475 19.42 -34.89 -12.94
N LYS A 476 19.58 -33.56 -12.91
CA LYS A 476 20.86 -32.91 -12.58
C LYS A 476 21.35 -33.33 -11.19
N CYS A 477 20.54 -33.13 -10.15
CA CYS A 477 20.93 -33.46 -8.77
C CYS A 477 21.22 -34.95 -8.58
N LEU A 478 20.47 -35.82 -9.27
CA LEU A 478 20.60 -37.26 -9.22
C LEU A 478 21.91 -37.70 -9.88
N SER A 479 22.27 -37.14 -11.04
CA SER A 479 23.54 -37.43 -11.70
C SER A 479 24.75 -37.07 -10.82
N GLU A 480 24.74 -35.89 -10.19
CA GLU A 480 25.78 -35.44 -9.26
C GLU A 480 25.86 -36.34 -8.01
N ALA A 481 24.70 -36.76 -7.48
CA ALA A 481 24.61 -37.64 -6.32
C ALA A 481 25.09 -39.06 -6.65
N ILE A 482 24.78 -39.60 -7.84
CA ILE A 482 25.29 -40.90 -8.33
C ILE A 482 26.82 -40.85 -8.46
N CYS A 483 27.37 -39.82 -9.10
CA CYS A 483 28.84 -39.68 -9.22
C CYS A 483 29.51 -39.60 -7.85
N SER A 484 28.93 -38.83 -6.92
CA SER A 484 29.44 -38.70 -5.54
C SER A 484 29.37 -40.02 -4.77
N LEU A 485 28.29 -40.78 -4.96
CA LEU A 485 28.10 -42.10 -4.36
C LEU A 485 29.13 -43.11 -4.88
N ILE A 486 29.32 -43.20 -6.20
CA ILE A 486 30.29 -44.13 -6.80
C ILE A 486 31.72 -43.84 -6.33
N ARG A 487 32.03 -42.56 -6.07
CA ARG A 487 33.33 -42.12 -5.51
C ARG A 487 33.46 -42.34 -4.00
N GLY A 488 32.48 -42.96 -3.34
CA GLY A 488 32.55 -43.40 -1.95
C GLY A 488 32.12 -42.39 -0.89
N ARG A 489 31.34 -41.35 -1.25
CA ARG A 489 30.78 -40.44 -0.23
C ARG A 489 29.52 -41.03 0.42
N SER A 490 29.43 -40.95 1.75
CA SER A 490 28.38 -41.59 2.56
C SER A 490 27.00 -40.92 2.48
N ASP A 491 26.92 -39.67 2.02
CA ASP A 491 25.69 -38.89 1.86
C ASP A 491 24.93 -39.20 0.56
N GLY A 492 25.57 -39.92 -0.38
CA GLY A 492 25.00 -40.20 -1.70
C GLY A 492 23.78 -41.13 -1.69
N GLU A 493 23.69 -42.09 -0.76
CA GLU A 493 22.62 -43.10 -0.77
C GLU A 493 21.25 -42.56 -0.37
N SER A 494 21.18 -41.84 0.75
CA SER A 494 19.94 -41.21 1.20
C SER A 494 19.48 -40.14 0.21
N ARG A 495 20.43 -39.38 -0.36
CA ARG A 495 20.15 -38.33 -1.35
C ARG A 495 19.64 -38.90 -2.66
N THR A 496 20.24 -39.96 -3.20
CA THR A 496 19.75 -40.62 -4.42
C THR A 496 18.36 -41.24 -4.21
N ALA A 497 18.11 -41.90 -3.07
CA ALA A 497 16.80 -42.45 -2.74
C ALA A 497 15.71 -41.36 -2.61
N GLY A 498 16.01 -40.25 -1.92
CA GLY A 498 15.08 -39.13 -1.77
C GLY A 498 14.74 -38.45 -3.11
N LEU A 499 15.73 -38.26 -3.99
CA LEU A 499 15.53 -37.68 -5.32
C LEU A 499 14.64 -38.57 -6.22
N ILE A 500 14.84 -39.89 -6.18
CA ILE A 500 14.01 -40.86 -6.93
C ILE A 500 12.56 -40.83 -6.43
N LEU A 501 12.36 -40.81 -5.11
CA LEU A 501 11.00 -40.71 -4.53
C LEU A 501 10.32 -39.41 -4.97
N SER A 502 11.03 -38.28 -4.91
CA SER A 502 10.52 -36.98 -5.35
C SER A 502 10.17 -36.97 -6.85
N ALA A 503 11.00 -37.60 -7.69
CA ALA A 503 10.76 -37.69 -9.13
C ALA A 503 9.48 -38.49 -9.43
N ASN A 504 9.31 -39.63 -8.77
CA ASN A 504 8.13 -40.48 -8.95
C ASN A 504 6.85 -39.79 -8.45
N ASP A 505 6.91 -39.07 -7.33
CA ASP A 505 5.80 -38.24 -6.83
C ASP A 505 5.43 -37.12 -7.82
N ILE A 506 6.40 -36.52 -8.51
CA ILE A 506 6.14 -35.55 -9.59
C ILE A 506 5.44 -36.22 -10.78
N LEU A 507 5.93 -37.38 -11.23
CA LEU A 507 5.33 -38.13 -12.33
C LEU A 507 3.91 -38.62 -12.00
N GLU A 508 3.66 -39.01 -10.74
CA GLU A 508 2.33 -39.36 -10.26
C GLU A 508 1.41 -38.14 -10.23
N SER A 509 1.87 -37.03 -9.66
CA SER A 509 1.15 -35.75 -9.64
C SER A 509 0.80 -35.27 -11.06
N TYR A 510 1.70 -35.48 -12.02
CA TYR A 510 1.51 -35.12 -13.41
C TYR A 510 0.36 -35.89 -14.09
N LYS A 511 0.12 -37.16 -13.72
CA LYS A 511 -0.97 -37.98 -14.31
C LYS A 511 -2.36 -37.40 -14.07
N TYR A 512 -2.54 -36.68 -12.96
CA TYR A 512 -3.80 -36.06 -12.58
C TYR A 512 -3.98 -34.63 -13.13
N TYR A 513 -2.97 -34.08 -13.80
CA TYR A 513 -3.01 -32.73 -14.37
C TYR A 513 -3.54 -32.80 -15.82
N SER A 514 -4.84 -32.54 -16.04
CA SER A 514 -5.50 -32.85 -17.32
C SER A 514 -5.38 -31.80 -18.43
N GLU A 515 -4.70 -30.66 -18.20
CA GLU A 515 -4.57 -29.56 -19.19
C GLU A 515 -3.10 -29.24 -19.53
N VAL A 516 -2.33 -30.25 -19.92
CA VAL A 516 -0.92 -30.05 -20.30
C VAL A 516 -0.80 -29.95 -21.83
N GLY A 517 -0.22 -28.85 -22.31
CA GLY A 517 0.09 -28.67 -23.73
C GLY A 517 1.01 -29.78 -24.27
N ILE A 518 0.80 -30.21 -25.52
CA ILE A 518 1.52 -31.32 -26.17
C ILE A 518 3.05 -31.20 -26.01
N GLN A 519 3.59 -29.99 -26.10
CA GLN A 519 5.02 -29.73 -25.95
C GLN A 519 5.57 -30.03 -24.54
N GLU A 520 4.79 -29.77 -23.49
CA GLU A 520 5.22 -30.05 -22.11
C GLU A 520 5.17 -31.56 -21.83
N ARG A 521 4.21 -32.27 -22.44
CA ARG A 521 4.13 -33.74 -22.38
C ARG A 521 5.36 -34.40 -22.98
N ASP A 522 5.80 -33.94 -24.14
CA ASP A 522 7.03 -34.46 -24.77
C ASP A 522 8.27 -34.18 -23.93
N ARG A 523 8.35 -33.00 -23.30
CA ARG A 523 9.46 -32.65 -22.40
C ARG A 523 9.47 -33.52 -21.14
N VAL A 524 8.31 -33.77 -20.52
CA VAL A 524 8.19 -34.65 -19.36
C VAL A 524 8.59 -36.08 -19.72
N MET A 525 8.13 -36.62 -20.86
CA MET A 525 8.53 -37.97 -21.31
C MET A 525 10.04 -38.09 -21.56
N LYS A 526 10.67 -37.04 -22.13
CA LYS A 526 12.13 -37.01 -22.28
C LYS A 526 12.85 -37.04 -20.94
N GLN A 527 12.41 -36.23 -19.97
CA GLN A 527 13.02 -36.20 -18.63
C GLN A 527 12.77 -37.49 -17.84
N GLU A 528 11.60 -38.12 -17.98
CA GLU A 528 11.33 -39.45 -17.41
C GLU A 528 12.27 -40.51 -17.98
N THR A 529 12.52 -40.49 -19.29
CA THR A 529 13.45 -41.44 -19.93
C THR A 529 14.85 -41.31 -19.32
N ILE A 530 15.35 -40.08 -19.18
CA ILE A 530 16.65 -39.79 -18.55
C ILE A 530 16.69 -40.24 -17.09
N LEU A 531 15.59 -40.03 -16.35
CA LEU A 531 15.48 -40.49 -14.96
C LEU A 531 15.65 -42.01 -14.87
N ARG A 532 14.97 -42.78 -15.74
CA ARG A 532 15.09 -44.25 -15.78
C ARG A 532 16.51 -44.70 -16.12
N GLU A 533 17.18 -44.02 -17.04
CA GLU A 533 18.58 -44.29 -17.37
C GLU A 533 19.49 -44.09 -16.15
N LEU A 534 19.31 -42.99 -15.40
CA LEU A 534 20.06 -42.73 -14.16
C LEU A 534 19.74 -43.75 -13.05
N GLU A 535 18.47 -44.17 -12.92
CA GLU A 535 18.06 -45.25 -12.01
C GLU A 535 18.76 -46.58 -12.36
N SER A 536 18.90 -46.91 -13.64
CA SER A 536 19.65 -48.09 -14.10
C SER A 536 21.13 -48.02 -13.72
N ILE A 537 21.79 -46.86 -13.91
CA ILE A 537 23.18 -46.65 -13.46
C ILE A 537 23.30 -46.90 -11.95
N LEU A 538 22.38 -46.34 -11.16
CA LEU A 538 22.38 -46.51 -9.71
C LEU A 538 22.16 -47.98 -9.31
N SER A 539 21.28 -48.70 -10.01
CA SER A 539 21.04 -50.13 -9.80
C SER A 539 22.30 -50.96 -10.03
N ILE A 540 23.02 -50.70 -11.13
CA ILE A 540 24.29 -51.36 -11.46
C ILE A 540 25.31 -51.15 -10.33
N HIS A 541 25.46 -49.92 -9.86
CA HIS A 541 26.38 -49.62 -8.76
C HIS A 541 26.01 -50.34 -7.47
N LYS A 542 24.72 -50.36 -7.11
CA LYS A 542 24.23 -51.07 -5.91
C LYS A 542 24.49 -52.57 -5.99
N LEU A 543 24.21 -53.21 -7.13
CA LEU A 543 24.48 -54.63 -7.38
C LEU A 543 25.98 -54.94 -7.27
N ALA A 544 26.82 -54.10 -7.90
CA ALA A 544 28.27 -54.22 -7.84
C ALA A 544 28.81 -54.14 -6.40
N ARG A 545 28.27 -53.22 -5.59
CA ARG A 545 28.70 -53.03 -4.19
C ARG A 545 28.25 -54.17 -3.28
N LEU A 546 27.13 -54.82 -3.58
CA LEU A 546 26.64 -56.01 -2.86
C LEU A 546 27.40 -57.29 -3.24
N GLY A 547 28.35 -57.23 -4.18
CA GLY A 547 29.10 -58.40 -4.67
C GLY A 547 28.39 -59.18 -5.79
N ASN A 548 27.21 -58.74 -6.23
CA ASN A 548 26.44 -59.36 -7.32
C ASN A 548 26.95 -58.88 -8.69
N HIS A 549 28.23 -59.16 -8.97
CA HIS A 549 28.92 -58.64 -10.16
C HIS A 549 28.30 -59.13 -11.48
N LEU A 550 27.82 -60.38 -11.56
CA LEU A 550 27.21 -60.92 -12.77
C LEU A 550 25.90 -60.21 -13.12
N ASP A 551 25.06 -59.94 -12.13
CA ASP A 551 23.78 -59.24 -12.34
C ASP A 551 24.01 -57.76 -12.66
N ALA A 552 25.02 -57.13 -12.05
CA ALA A 552 25.44 -55.78 -12.43
C ALA A 552 25.84 -55.71 -13.91
N LEU A 553 26.60 -56.69 -14.42
CA LEU A 553 27.00 -56.75 -15.84
C LEU A 553 25.80 -57.01 -16.77
N ARG A 554 24.82 -57.82 -16.36
CA ARG A 554 23.57 -58.02 -17.11
C ARG A 554 22.75 -56.74 -17.24
N GLU A 555 22.71 -55.91 -16.19
CA GLU A 555 22.03 -54.61 -16.23
C GLU A 555 22.77 -53.59 -17.11
N VAL A 556 24.11 -53.62 -17.15
CA VAL A 556 24.91 -52.75 -18.03
C VAL A 556 24.58 -52.97 -19.50
N VAL A 557 24.34 -54.22 -19.90
CA VAL A 557 23.97 -54.57 -21.28
C VAL A 557 22.63 -53.95 -21.70
N LYS A 558 21.74 -53.65 -20.75
CA LYS A 558 20.44 -53.03 -21.00
C LYS A 558 20.51 -51.51 -21.16
N LEU A 559 21.65 -50.88 -20.83
CA LEU A 559 21.77 -49.44 -20.95
C LEU A 559 21.81 -49.01 -22.42
N PRO A 560 20.96 -48.05 -22.83
CA PRO A 560 21.04 -47.48 -24.16
C PRO A 560 22.37 -46.74 -24.34
N PHE A 561 22.81 -46.59 -25.59
CA PHE A 561 24.00 -45.84 -26.01
C PHE A 561 25.38 -46.45 -25.70
N LEU A 562 25.54 -47.26 -24.63
CA LEU A 562 26.84 -47.89 -24.31
C LEU A 562 27.15 -49.14 -25.15
N HIS A 563 26.12 -49.88 -25.59
CA HIS A 563 26.22 -51.03 -26.50
C HIS A 563 27.29 -52.08 -26.10
N LEU A 564 27.42 -52.34 -24.80
CA LEU A 564 28.43 -53.25 -24.25
C LEU A 564 28.05 -54.73 -24.34
N ASP A 565 26.93 -55.09 -24.99
CA ASP A 565 26.53 -56.49 -25.19
C ASP A 565 27.61 -57.26 -25.99
N PRO A 566 28.29 -58.26 -25.41
CA PRO A 566 29.31 -59.01 -26.13
C PRO A 566 28.78 -59.79 -27.35
N ARG A 567 27.45 -59.98 -27.47
CA ARG A 567 26.81 -60.78 -28.53
C ARG A 567 26.34 -59.97 -29.74
N LEU A 568 26.29 -58.64 -29.63
CA LEU A 568 25.83 -57.75 -30.71
C LEU A 568 26.99 -57.15 -31.49
N SER A 569 26.81 -56.88 -32.79
CA SER A 569 27.78 -56.15 -33.60
C SER A 569 27.96 -54.71 -33.11
N ASP A 570 29.10 -54.09 -33.44
CA ASP A 570 29.35 -52.70 -33.11
C ASP A 570 28.37 -51.75 -33.83
N THR A 571 27.79 -50.81 -33.08
CA THR A 571 26.90 -49.76 -33.59
C THR A 571 27.63 -48.42 -33.76
N ASN A 572 26.94 -47.45 -34.37
CA ASN A 572 27.48 -46.18 -34.85
C ASN A 572 28.08 -45.33 -33.70
N PRO A 573 29.33 -44.84 -33.80
CA PRO A 573 29.98 -44.03 -32.75
C PRO A 573 29.22 -42.75 -32.33
N ASP A 574 28.31 -42.24 -33.16
CA ASP A 574 27.56 -41.01 -32.90
C ASP A 574 26.36 -41.16 -31.95
N GLU A 575 25.98 -42.39 -31.57
CA GLU A 575 24.80 -42.62 -30.72
C GLU A 575 25.00 -42.12 -29.28
N PHE A 576 26.23 -42.14 -28.78
CA PHE A 576 26.53 -41.66 -27.44
C PHE A 576 26.38 -40.14 -27.29
N GLN A 577 26.63 -39.38 -28.36
CA GLN A 577 26.41 -37.93 -28.37
C GLN A 577 24.93 -37.54 -28.21
N ARG A 578 24.01 -38.46 -28.53
CA ARG A 578 22.56 -38.25 -28.35
C ARG A 578 22.09 -38.48 -26.91
N ALA A 579 22.92 -39.12 -26.07
CA ALA A 579 22.60 -39.31 -24.66
C ALA A 579 22.56 -37.97 -23.91
N SER A 580 21.78 -37.87 -22.84
CA SER A 580 21.72 -36.65 -22.04
C SER A 580 23.07 -36.33 -21.38
N SER A 581 23.35 -35.03 -21.17
CA SER A 581 24.57 -34.62 -20.46
C SER A 581 24.65 -35.19 -19.04
N TYR A 582 23.50 -35.37 -18.38
CA TYR A 582 23.39 -36.00 -17.06
C TYR A 582 23.83 -37.46 -17.09
N PHE A 583 23.40 -38.23 -18.09
CA PHE A 583 23.85 -39.60 -18.29
C PHE A 583 25.35 -39.64 -18.61
N GLN A 584 25.81 -38.84 -19.58
CA GLN A 584 27.22 -38.78 -19.98
C GLN A 584 28.16 -38.49 -18.81
N THR A 585 27.75 -37.63 -17.87
CA THR A 585 28.54 -37.29 -16.67
C THR A 585 28.78 -38.49 -15.76
N CYS A 586 27.83 -39.43 -15.69
CA CYS A 586 27.93 -40.64 -14.86
C CYS A 586 28.74 -41.77 -15.51
N VAL A 587 28.88 -41.78 -16.84
CA VAL A 587 29.49 -42.88 -17.60
C VAL A 587 30.93 -43.20 -17.18
N PRO A 588 31.85 -42.23 -16.94
CA PRO A 588 33.20 -42.55 -16.53
C PRO A 588 33.26 -43.34 -15.22
N ASP A 589 32.46 -42.94 -14.24
CA ASP A 589 32.40 -43.59 -12.93
C ASP A 589 31.69 -44.94 -13.02
N LEU A 590 30.64 -45.05 -13.86
CA LEU A 590 30.00 -46.33 -14.20
C LEU A 590 31.00 -47.30 -14.84
N LEU A 591 31.76 -46.90 -15.85
CA LEU A 591 32.72 -47.78 -16.52
C LEU A 591 33.79 -48.30 -15.56
N LYS A 592 34.22 -47.49 -14.58
CA LYS A 592 35.11 -47.97 -13.52
C LYS A 592 34.47 -49.06 -12.68
N VAL A 593 33.18 -48.94 -12.35
CA VAL A 593 32.42 -49.98 -11.63
C VAL A 593 32.31 -51.24 -12.49
N VAL A 594 31.99 -51.10 -13.77
CA VAL A 594 31.90 -52.23 -14.72
C VAL A 594 33.22 -52.98 -14.82
N LEU A 595 34.35 -52.28 -14.95
CA LEU A 595 35.67 -52.90 -14.95
C LEU A 595 35.95 -53.66 -13.65
N THR A 596 35.61 -53.08 -12.48
CA THR A 596 35.71 -53.81 -11.20
C THR A 596 34.84 -55.07 -11.21
N CYS A 597 33.63 -55.02 -11.75
CA CYS A 597 32.79 -56.22 -11.86
C CYS A 597 33.42 -57.28 -12.77
N LEU A 598 33.96 -56.88 -13.92
CA LEU A 598 34.64 -57.79 -14.86
C LEU A 598 35.88 -58.45 -14.24
N ASP A 599 36.57 -57.79 -13.32
CA ASP A 599 37.73 -58.36 -12.61
C ASP A 599 37.32 -59.44 -11.59
N ASN A 600 36.06 -59.41 -11.13
CA ASN A 600 35.53 -60.34 -10.12
C ASN A 600 34.65 -61.47 -10.71
N VAL A 601 34.48 -61.53 -12.05
CA VAL A 601 33.72 -62.59 -12.73
C VAL A 601 34.65 -63.46 -13.56
N PRO A 602 34.61 -64.80 -13.42
CA PRO A 602 35.43 -65.70 -14.24
C PRO A 602 34.95 -65.71 -15.70
N ASP A 603 35.90 -65.67 -16.64
CA ASP A 603 35.64 -65.73 -18.09
C ASP A 603 35.50 -67.19 -18.53
N THR A 604 34.26 -67.68 -18.69
CA THR A 604 33.97 -69.08 -19.06
C THR A 604 33.72 -69.28 -20.56
N ASP A 605 33.24 -68.26 -21.26
CA ASP A 605 32.75 -68.32 -22.64
C ASP A 605 33.37 -67.24 -23.56
N GLY A 606 34.31 -66.44 -23.06
CA GLY A 606 34.91 -65.33 -23.79
C GLY A 606 34.09 -64.03 -23.76
N SER A 607 32.89 -64.04 -23.15
CA SER A 607 32.02 -62.86 -23.07
C SER A 607 32.64 -61.72 -22.26
N ILE A 608 33.43 -62.03 -21.23
CA ILE A 608 34.10 -61.02 -20.38
C ILE A 608 35.18 -60.30 -21.18
N ARG A 609 35.97 -61.05 -21.96
CA ARG A 609 37.02 -60.50 -22.83
C ARG A 609 36.43 -59.68 -23.99
N ALA A 610 35.33 -60.14 -24.56
CA ALA A 610 34.59 -59.39 -25.58
C ALA A 610 34.06 -58.06 -25.02
N MET A 611 33.51 -58.05 -23.81
CA MET A 611 33.02 -56.83 -23.15
C MET A 611 34.16 -55.85 -22.83
N ARG A 612 35.31 -56.32 -22.31
CA ARG A 612 36.52 -55.47 -22.12
C ARG A 612 36.93 -54.81 -23.43
N SER A 613 37.01 -55.59 -24.51
CA SER A 613 37.36 -55.10 -25.85
C SER A 613 36.39 -54.05 -26.36
N LYS A 614 35.09 -54.18 -26.06
CA LYS A 614 34.07 -53.17 -26.38
C LYS A 614 34.25 -51.89 -25.58
N ILE A 615 34.57 -51.97 -24.28
CA ILE A 615 34.85 -50.78 -23.45
C ILE A 615 36.05 -50.01 -24.01
N ALA A 616 37.13 -50.70 -24.39
CA ALA A 616 38.30 -50.05 -24.99
C ALA A 616 37.97 -49.36 -26.32
N ARG A 617 37.19 -50.03 -27.19
CA ARG A 617 36.74 -49.47 -28.47
C ARG A 617 35.80 -48.28 -28.28
N PHE A 618 34.88 -48.34 -27.31
CA PHE A 618 33.99 -47.24 -26.96
C PHE A 618 34.76 -45.98 -26.51
N LEU A 619 35.80 -46.14 -25.70
CA LEU A 619 36.64 -45.02 -25.28
C LEU A 619 37.48 -44.45 -26.44
N ALA A 620 37.96 -45.32 -27.35
CA ALA A 620 38.72 -44.91 -28.52
C ALA A 620 37.86 -44.16 -29.56
N SER A 621 36.60 -44.56 -29.75
CA SER A 621 35.67 -43.87 -30.66
C SER A 621 35.16 -42.54 -30.10
N ASN A 622 35.17 -42.36 -28.77
CA ASN A 622 34.70 -41.14 -28.10
C ASN A 622 35.84 -40.29 -27.51
N THR A 623 37.00 -40.24 -28.16
CA THR A 623 38.17 -39.46 -27.71
C THR A 623 37.96 -37.95 -27.64
N HIS A 624 36.91 -37.43 -28.28
CA HIS A 624 36.50 -36.02 -28.17
C HIS A 624 35.93 -35.66 -26.79
N GLN A 625 35.53 -36.66 -25.98
CA GLN A 625 35.20 -36.44 -24.57
C GLN A 625 36.47 -36.51 -23.71
N ASN A 626 36.60 -35.55 -22.78
CA ASN A 626 37.71 -35.50 -21.82
C ASN A 626 37.53 -36.57 -20.72
N TRP A 627 37.83 -37.82 -21.06
CA TRP A 627 37.74 -38.93 -20.10
C TRP A 627 38.78 -38.80 -18.97
N PRO A 628 38.43 -39.19 -17.73
CA PRO A 628 39.36 -39.20 -16.61
C PRO A 628 40.58 -40.10 -16.85
N ARG A 629 41.78 -39.62 -16.50
CA ARG A 629 43.04 -40.36 -16.70
C ARG A 629 43.05 -41.72 -15.98
N ASP A 630 42.45 -41.79 -14.80
CA ASP A 630 42.37 -43.02 -14.01
C ASP A 630 41.47 -44.10 -14.66
N LEU A 631 40.49 -43.69 -15.49
CA LEU A 631 39.71 -44.63 -16.29
C LEU A 631 40.59 -45.28 -17.37
N TYR A 632 41.40 -44.51 -18.09
CA TYR A 632 42.34 -45.05 -19.07
C TYR A 632 43.35 -46.01 -18.45
N GLU A 633 43.93 -45.64 -17.29
CA GLU A 633 44.86 -46.50 -16.56
C GLU A 633 44.20 -47.81 -16.13
N LYS A 634 42.93 -47.76 -15.70
CA LYS A 634 42.18 -48.95 -15.29
C LYS A 634 41.87 -49.88 -16.46
N VAL A 635 41.51 -49.31 -17.62
CA VAL A 635 41.29 -50.10 -18.84
C VAL A 635 42.60 -50.76 -19.28
N ALA A 636 43.71 -50.01 -19.29
CA ALA A 636 45.03 -50.53 -19.66
C ALA A 636 45.54 -51.64 -18.74
N ARG A 637 45.13 -51.68 -17.47
CA ARG A 637 45.44 -52.78 -16.53
C ARG A 637 44.55 -54.02 -16.72
N SER A 638 43.44 -53.90 -17.44
CA SER A 638 42.47 -54.99 -17.64
C SER A 638 42.75 -55.84 -18.90
N PHE A 639 43.74 -55.42 -19.70
CA PHE A 639 44.31 -56.15 -20.83
C PHE A 639 45.76 -56.51 -20.52
#